data_AF-F4NVZ7-F1
#
_entry.id   AF-F4NVZ7-F1
#
_cell.length_a   1.000
_cell.length_b   1.000
_cell.length_c   1.000
_cell.angle_alpha   90.00
_cell.angle_beta   90.00
_cell.angle_gamma   90.00
#
_symmetry.space_group_name_H-M   'P 1'
#
loop_
_entity.id
_entity.type
_entity.pdbx_description
1 polymer ?
#
loop_
_entity_poly.entity_id
_entity_poly.type
_entity_poly.pdbx_seq_one_letter_code
_entity_poly.pdbx_strand_id
1 'polypeptide(L)'
;MITALEDEKVRKQLRGQLLEWLDALPVYGFNSSSYDINVIKKYLPQVLMKYNKKHGNVSKSEKLWIRSIEEELGRNIEQNKRIGRYNADGYDGETNTVYEFNGCFFHGCRKCYHPDDVNPHTGDKMNVLYEKTMRKEAKLKQMGYGMKSVWGCEFRMPTNEEINGIIKCNNKCRMISNGSFTFKDILAYLAPNTSLEKFLKAFDTEVHKGIFPLKVTQNLTKYADEHPELKQYSGNVIQLLKHSPIPSKKWFYNDLKGEAISSKQHIEIHSKYTNLYDLLMDYNNLDVKPGVEATKKLCNFFRSLNLDMHKDGISIPGLTLKYLWNTKEECEFQLFKGNEELYQKYRDNLVGGPSIVFHHYHERNKTRIRGGKLCQKILGYDANALYLWALSQDMPCGEHKMIEPYPDILEDVMNGSFFGEIECDIAVPEHVKEHFAEMPPIFKNTEIQYKDLSSDTKAQVKPNYKSKKLIGSMFGNKMLFPTELLKWYLEHGLMVSNITYAVKYERKAPFKSFAQQVSNERRAGDTSPDYKLRGEMMKLMGKSSYGKCITDFLKHETVKIVGPNNYNKNVRRVKDYIGHQDLVDGFEFRFKKTAFKQSLPIQIGFQVYQLAKLRMLQFYYDFVDYYIDRSDFQYCMMDTDSAYFAISGSSLQDVVKPHLLGEFKQKRQVWLERDDTLENKLYDSRAPGLFKLEYEGDCIISLASKMYYCDENKFSSKGINKGKMKLQNTSI
;
A
#
# COMPACT_ATOMS: atom_id res chain seq x y z
N MET A 1 0.80 -27.65 22.91
CA MET A 1 2.15 -28.02 22.40
C MET A 1 3.25 -27.71 23.43
N ILE A 2 3.39 -26.50 23.98
CA ILE A 2 4.46 -26.20 24.98
C ILE A 2 4.28 -26.91 26.32
N THR A 3 3.04 -27.23 26.70
CA THR A 3 2.71 -27.96 27.93
C THR A 3 3.10 -29.44 27.93
N ALA A 4 3.50 -30.00 26.79
CA ALA A 4 3.84 -31.42 26.63
C ALA A 4 5.34 -31.73 26.71
N LEU A 5 6.19 -30.74 27.00
CA LEU A 5 7.64 -30.91 27.14
C LEU A 5 8.00 -31.13 28.61
N GLU A 6 8.80 -32.15 28.92
CA GLU A 6 9.15 -32.53 30.31
C GLU A 6 10.24 -31.62 30.93
N ASP A 7 11.13 -31.05 30.12
CA ASP A 7 12.25 -30.22 30.59
C ASP A 7 11.80 -28.76 30.86
N GLU A 8 11.95 -28.32 32.11
CA GLU A 8 11.56 -26.99 32.59
C GLU A 8 12.47 -25.86 32.05
N LYS A 9 13.76 -26.14 31.84
CA LYS A 9 14.74 -25.18 31.34
C LYS A 9 14.53 -24.92 29.85
N VAL A 10 14.23 -25.97 29.09
CA VAL A 10 13.84 -25.88 27.67
C VAL A 10 12.49 -25.16 27.52
N ARG A 11 11.50 -25.44 28.38
CA ARG A 11 10.23 -24.69 28.41
C ARG A 11 10.44 -23.21 28.70
N LYS A 12 11.34 -22.87 29.63
CA LYS A 12 11.69 -21.48 29.98
C LYS A 12 12.37 -20.75 28.83
N GLN A 13 13.30 -21.40 28.14
CA GLN A 13 13.97 -20.85 26.96
C GLN A 13 13.01 -20.69 25.78
N LEU A 14 12.19 -21.69 25.48
CA LEU A 14 11.20 -21.62 24.40
C LEU A 14 10.07 -20.63 24.71
N ARG A 15 9.68 -20.47 25.97
CA ARG A 15 8.71 -19.45 26.40
C ARG A 15 9.32 -18.05 26.33
N GLY A 16 10.59 -17.89 26.71
CA GLY A 16 11.35 -16.65 26.51
C GLY A 16 11.44 -16.29 25.03
N GLN A 17 11.85 -17.23 24.19
CA GLN A 17 11.87 -17.07 22.72
C GLN A 17 10.48 -16.83 22.14
N LEU A 18 9.42 -17.48 22.64
CA LEU A 18 8.05 -17.23 22.20
C LEU A 18 7.59 -15.82 22.58
N LEU A 19 7.92 -15.33 23.78
CA LEU A 19 7.60 -13.98 24.22
C LEU A 19 8.42 -12.94 23.43
N GLU A 20 9.70 -13.19 23.17
CA GLU A 20 10.54 -12.38 22.28
C GLU A 20 10.05 -12.42 20.81
N TRP A 21 9.53 -13.57 20.35
CA TRP A 21 8.88 -13.69 19.04
C TRP A 21 7.56 -12.94 19.01
N LEU A 22 6.76 -12.99 20.08
CA LEU A 22 5.54 -12.20 20.25
C LEU A 22 5.85 -10.70 20.26
N ASP A 23 6.98 -10.29 20.84
CA ASP A 23 7.47 -8.91 20.82
C ASP A 23 7.86 -8.45 19.40
N ALA A 24 8.23 -9.38 18.51
CA ALA A 24 8.57 -9.10 17.12
C ALA A 24 7.45 -9.44 16.11
N LEU A 25 6.28 -9.93 16.57
CA LEU A 25 5.31 -10.59 15.70
C LEU A 25 4.42 -9.56 14.97
N PRO A 26 4.54 -9.43 13.64
CA PRO A 26 3.46 -8.84 12.86
C PRO A 26 2.24 -9.77 12.97
N VAL A 27 1.17 -9.30 13.61
CA VAL A 27 -0.12 -9.98 13.54
C VAL A 27 -0.82 -9.53 12.27
N TYR A 28 -1.09 -10.50 11.40
CA TYR A 28 -1.80 -10.30 10.15
C TYR A 28 -3.28 -10.56 10.33
N GLY A 29 -4.10 -9.73 9.70
CA GLY A 29 -5.46 -10.11 9.36
C GLY A 29 -5.67 -10.01 7.86
N PHE A 30 -6.36 -10.99 7.28
CA PHE A 30 -6.72 -10.99 5.87
C PHE A 30 -8.08 -10.29 5.73
N ASN A 31 -8.18 -9.22 4.91
CA ASN A 31 -9.34 -8.30 4.88
C ASN A 31 -9.50 -7.40 6.13
N SER A 32 -8.48 -7.36 6.98
CA SER A 32 -8.38 -6.55 8.20
C SER A 32 -8.59 -5.04 8.02
N SER A 33 -8.34 -4.56 6.80
CA SER A 33 -8.54 -3.18 6.38
C SER A 33 -10.02 -2.74 6.39
N SER A 34 -10.97 -3.69 6.37
CA SER A 34 -12.41 -3.44 6.43
C SER A 34 -13.01 -3.88 7.77
N TYR A 35 -12.55 -5.02 8.31
CA TYR A 35 -13.08 -5.61 9.55
C TYR A 35 -12.00 -5.79 10.61
N ASP A 36 -11.07 -6.75 10.51
CA ASP A 36 -10.26 -7.18 11.67
C ASP A 36 -9.44 -6.08 12.37
N ILE A 37 -8.53 -5.38 11.68
CA ILE A 37 -7.69 -4.35 12.33
C ILE A 37 -8.58 -3.19 12.80
N ASN A 38 -9.61 -2.80 12.03
CA ASN A 38 -10.50 -1.72 12.45
C ASN A 38 -11.41 -2.10 13.63
N VAL A 39 -11.83 -3.37 13.70
CA VAL A 39 -12.65 -3.93 14.79
C VAL A 39 -11.80 -4.05 16.05
N ILE A 40 -10.62 -4.67 15.96
CA ILE A 40 -9.74 -4.78 17.14
C ILE A 40 -9.24 -3.40 17.55
N LYS A 41 -9.04 -2.44 16.65
CA LYS A 41 -8.62 -1.07 16.98
C LYS A 41 -9.54 -0.37 17.98
N LYS A 42 -10.80 -0.77 18.11
CA LYS A 42 -11.68 -0.24 19.15
C LYS A 42 -11.19 -0.60 20.58
N TYR A 43 -10.48 -1.71 20.73
CA TYR A 43 -10.07 -2.30 22.02
C TYR A 43 -8.54 -2.39 22.18
N LEU A 44 -7.84 -2.72 21.10
CA LEU A 44 -6.42 -2.99 21.04
C LEU A 44 -5.53 -1.83 21.53
N PRO A 45 -5.78 -0.56 21.17
CA PRO A 45 -5.03 0.57 21.68
C PRO A 45 -5.01 0.61 23.20
N GLN A 46 -6.09 0.23 23.87
CA GLN A 46 -6.16 0.19 25.34
C GLN A 46 -5.18 -0.83 25.91
N VAL A 47 -5.10 -2.01 25.31
CA VAL A 47 -4.13 -3.04 25.67
C VAL A 47 -2.72 -2.51 25.42
N LEU A 48 -2.47 -1.93 24.24
CA LEU A 48 -1.16 -1.41 23.86
C LEU A 48 -0.71 -0.20 24.69
N MET A 49 -1.63 0.63 25.19
CA MET A 49 -1.33 1.75 26.10
C MET A 49 -0.92 1.28 27.50
N LYS A 50 -1.45 0.13 27.94
CA LYS A 50 -1.09 -0.51 29.22
C LYS A 50 0.28 -1.20 29.16
N TYR A 51 0.70 -1.69 27.99
CA TYR A 51 1.98 -2.39 27.79
C TYR A 51 2.97 -1.54 26.98
N ASN A 52 3.88 -0.84 27.64
CA ASN A 52 5.00 -0.18 26.97
C ASN A 52 6.27 -0.48 27.76
N LYS A 53 7.12 -1.38 27.24
CA LYS A 53 8.39 -1.79 27.88
C LYS A 53 9.56 -1.11 27.16
N LYS A 54 10.41 -0.46 27.95
CA LYS A 54 11.85 -0.31 27.64
C LYS A 54 12.62 -1.15 28.67
N HIS A 55 13.65 -1.85 28.20
CA HIS A 55 14.45 -2.76 29.02
C HIS A 55 15.17 -2.04 30.17
N GLY A 56 15.08 -2.61 31.37
CA GLY A 56 15.79 -2.25 32.59
C GLY A 56 15.30 -3.12 33.75
N ASN A 57 16.21 -3.53 34.67
CA ASN A 57 15.95 -4.47 35.79
C ASN A 57 15.04 -3.94 36.91
N VAL A 58 14.25 -2.90 36.67
CA VAL A 58 13.36 -2.23 37.64
C VAL A 58 11.96 -2.19 37.06
N SER A 59 10.91 -2.44 37.86
CA SER A 59 9.55 -2.45 37.33
C SER A 59 9.13 -1.04 36.89
N LYS A 60 8.44 -0.92 35.74
CA LYS A 60 7.93 0.38 35.24
C LYS A 60 7.00 1.05 36.27
N SER A 61 6.28 0.25 37.04
CA SER A 61 5.29 0.72 38.02
C SER A 61 5.94 1.31 39.26
N GLU A 62 6.99 0.69 39.76
CA GLU A 62 7.83 1.21 40.82
C GLU A 62 8.42 2.57 40.46
N LYS A 63 9.10 2.70 39.31
CA LYS A 63 9.67 3.99 38.88
C LYS A 63 8.63 5.09 38.72
N LEU A 64 7.45 4.77 38.18
CA LEU A 64 6.38 5.77 38.02
C LEU A 64 5.75 6.14 39.36
N TRP A 65 5.63 5.19 40.29
CA TRP A 65 5.14 5.46 41.63
C TRP A 65 6.11 6.33 42.42
N ILE A 66 7.41 6.01 42.39
CA ILE A 66 8.47 6.83 42.99
C ILE A 66 8.44 8.25 42.42
N ARG A 67 8.37 8.39 41.09
CA ARG A 67 8.26 9.71 40.46
C ARG A 67 7.00 10.48 40.89
N SER A 68 5.86 9.80 41.05
CA SER A 68 4.63 10.46 41.53
C SER A 68 4.77 10.98 42.95
N ILE A 69 5.56 10.30 43.79
CA ILE A 69 5.91 10.75 45.13
C ILE A 69 6.85 11.97 45.06
N GLU A 70 7.88 11.93 44.20
CA GLU A 70 8.78 13.08 43.99
C GLU A 70 8.02 14.32 43.52
N GLU A 71 7.03 14.14 42.65
CA GLU A 71 6.13 15.21 42.17
C GLU A 71 5.21 15.74 43.29
N GLU A 72 4.64 14.88 44.13
CA GLU A 72 3.83 15.27 45.30
C GLU A 72 4.65 16.06 46.33
N LEU A 73 5.91 15.64 46.55
CA LEU A 73 6.83 16.29 47.49
C LEU A 73 7.50 17.55 46.90
N GLY A 74 7.45 17.75 45.58
CA GLY A 74 8.15 18.83 44.90
C GLY A 74 9.67 18.70 44.90
N ARG A 75 10.22 17.50 45.15
CA ARG A 75 11.67 17.23 45.25
C ARG A 75 12.00 15.75 45.01
N ASN A 76 13.25 15.49 44.61
CA ASN A 76 13.72 14.13 44.33
C ASN A 76 14.02 13.36 45.63
N ILE A 77 13.88 12.03 45.59
CA ILE A 77 14.21 11.12 46.69
C ILE A 77 15.31 10.13 46.27
N GLU A 78 16.06 9.59 47.23
CA GLU A 78 17.18 8.67 46.95
C GLU A 78 16.65 7.30 46.54
N GLN A 79 16.86 6.90 45.29
CA GLN A 79 16.40 5.60 44.77
C GLN A 79 17.43 4.49 45.01
N ASN A 80 16.95 3.26 45.26
CA ASN A 80 17.79 2.09 45.53
C ASN A 80 18.72 2.24 46.74
N LYS A 81 18.30 2.98 47.77
CA LYS A 81 19.11 3.18 48.98
C LYS A 81 19.29 1.86 49.71
N ARG A 82 20.55 1.54 50.05
CA ARG A 82 20.85 0.39 50.90
C ARG A 82 20.68 0.75 52.37
N ILE A 83 19.78 0.06 53.06
CA ILE A 83 19.50 0.20 54.49
C ILE A 83 19.79 -1.15 55.16
N GLY A 84 20.96 -1.25 55.78
CA GLY A 84 21.47 -2.51 56.32
C GLY A 84 21.63 -3.57 55.22
N ARG A 85 20.86 -4.66 55.31
CA ARG A 85 20.83 -5.74 54.30
C ARG A 85 19.76 -5.57 53.22
N TYR A 86 18.92 -4.54 53.34
CA TYR A 86 17.79 -4.30 52.46
C TYR A 86 18.10 -3.18 51.47
N ASN A 87 17.56 -3.29 50.26
CA ASN A 87 17.51 -2.19 49.31
C ASN A 87 16.08 -1.65 49.31
N ALA A 88 15.95 -0.34 49.51
CA ALA A 88 14.70 0.39 49.43
C ALA A 88 14.51 0.96 48.02
N ASP A 89 13.29 0.90 47.49
CA ASP A 89 12.99 1.42 46.15
C ASP A 89 13.13 2.95 46.11
N GLY A 90 12.69 3.65 47.18
CA GLY A 90 12.96 5.06 47.41
C GLY A 90 13.13 5.42 48.89
N TYR A 91 13.96 6.42 49.17
CA TYR A 91 14.21 6.94 50.51
C TYR A 91 14.21 8.47 50.52
N ASP A 92 13.39 9.03 51.41
CA ASP A 92 13.35 10.46 51.68
C ASP A 92 14.11 10.78 52.97
N GLY A 93 15.23 11.49 52.84
CA GLY A 93 16.07 11.91 53.95
C GLY A 93 15.49 13.03 54.81
N GLU A 94 14.57 13.86 54.29
CA GLU A 94 13.97 14.94 55.08
C GLU A 94 12.92 14.41 56.07
N THR A 95 12.12 13.43 55.63
CA THR A 95 11.06 12.84 56.47
C THR A 95 11.47 11.49 57.09
N ASN A 96 12.69 11.03 56.82
CA ASN A 96 13.19 9.71 57.19
C ASN A 96 12.23 8.56 56.80
N THR A 97 11.64 8.63 55.60
CA THR A 97 10.62 7.71 55.10
C THR A 97 11.15 6.81 53.98
N VAL A 98 10.90 5.51 54.10
CA VAL A 98 11.16 4.49 53.08
C VAL A 98 9.89 4.24 52.25
N TYR A 99 10.07 4.16 50.94
CA TYR A 99 9.05 3.86 49.95
C TYR A 99 9.33 2.50 49.30
N GLU A 100 8.36 1.57 49.35
CA GLU A 100 8.47 0.23 48.75
C GLU A 100 7.32 -0.08 47.80
N PHE A 101 7.67 -0.50 46.58
CA PHE A 101 6.73 -0.95 45.56
C PHE A 101 6.66 -2.49 45.56
N ASN A 102 5.59 -3.02 46.14
CA ASN A 102 5.39 -4.46 46.26
C ASN A 102 4.78 -5.04 44.97
N GLY A 103 5.61 -5.37 43.98
CA GLY A 103 5.19 -6.09 42.78
C GLY A 103 4.47 -7.41 43.11
N CYS A 104 3.16 -7.50 42.80
CA CYS A 104 2.27 -8.55 43.32
C CYS A 104 2.75 -9.99 43.13
N PHE A 105 3.35 -10.27 41.97
CA PHE A 105 3.90 -11.59 41.63
C PHE A 105 5.11 -11.93 42.51
N PHE A 106 6.05 -11.01 42.68
CA PHE A 106 7.31 -11.27 43.41
C PHE A 106 7.15 -11.18 44.94
N HIS A 107 6.15 -10.44 45.40
CA HIS A 107 5.97 -10.13 46.82
C HIS A 107 4.79 -10.86 47.47
N GLY A 108 4.10 -11.77 46.75
CA GLY A 108 3.06 -12.62 47.34
C GLY A 108 1.72 -11.94 47.61
N CYS A 109 1.23 -11.06 46.72
CA CYS A 109 0.00 -10.31 47.00
C CYS A 109 -1.24 -11.22 47.18
N ARG A 110 -1.83 -11.19 48.37
CA ARG A 110 -3.02 -12.00 48.75
C ARG A 110 -4.29 -11.67 47.97
N LYS A 111 -4.35 -10.52 47.30
CA LYS A 111 -5.48 -10.13 46.44
C LYS A 111 -5.38 -10.73 45.03
N CYS A 112 -4.17 -10.93 44.53
CA CYS A 112 -3.93 -11.36 43.15
C CYS A 112 -3.67 -12.86 43.02
N TYR A 113 -3.24 -13.52 44.10
CA TYR A 113 -2.82 -14.91 44.10
C TYR A 113 -3.31 -15.63 45.35
N HIS A 114 -3.59 -16.93 45.22
CA HIS A 114 -3.97 -17.75 46.36
C HIS A 114 -2.74 -18.03 47.25
N PRO A 115 -2.86 -18.07 48.59
CA PRO A 115 -1.73 -18.29 49.50
C PRO A 115 -0.88 -19.53 49.20
N ASP A 116 -1.51 -20.59 48.70
CA ASP A 116 -0.88 -21.87 48.36
C ASP A 116 -0.33 -21.95 46.94
N ASP A 117 -0.56 -20.94 46.09
CA ASP A 117 0.02 -20.92 44.75
C ASP A 117 1.55 -20.94 44.85
N VAL A 118 2.20 -21.77 44.03
CA VAL A 118 3.66 -21.79 43.94
C VAL A 118 4.11 -20.73 42.96
N ASN A 119 4.96 -19.80 43.41
CA ASN A 119 5.58 -18.84 42.53
C ASN A 119 6.59 -19.58 41.62
N PRO A 120 6.39 -19.62 40.30
CA PRO A 120 7.25 -20.40 39.40
C PRO A 120 8.65 -19.78 39.21
N HIS A 121 8.90 -18.58 39.73
CA HIS A 121 10.22 -17.93 39.69
C HIS A 121 11.09 -18.31 40.89
N THR A 122 10.51 -18.39 42.09
CA THR A 122 11.26 -18.63 43.33
C THR A 122 11.10 -20.05 43.87
N GLY A 123 10.07 -20.79 43.45
CA GLY A 123 9.68 -22.09 44.03
C GLY A 123 8.97 -21.98 45.39
N ASP A 124 8.88 -20.77 45.96
CA ASP A 124 8.17 -20.52 47.22
C ASP A 124 6.65 -20.43 46.99
N LYS A 125 5.86 -20.80 48.01
CA LYS A 125 4.42 -20.45 48.05
C LYS A 125 4.24 -18.93 48.12
N MET A 126 3.17 -18.41 47.51
CA MET A 126 2.87 -16.97 47.53
C MET A 126 2.72 -16.41 48.95
N ASN A 127 2.22 -17.19 49.92
CA ASN A 127 2.19 -16.76 51.32
C ASN A 127 3.59 -16.60 51.95
N VAL A 128 4.57 -17.43 51.57
CA VAL A 128 5.95 -17.30 52.06
C VAL A 128 6.56 -15.99 51.56
N LEU A 129 6.31 -15.63 50.29
CA LEU A 129 6.75 -14.35 49.73
C LEU A 129 6.09 -13.17 50.44
N TYR A 130 4.78 -13.24 50.70
CA TYR A 130 4.06 -12.23 51.46
C TYR A 130 4.67 -11.99 52.86
N GLU A 131 4.92 -13.07 53.60
CA GLU A 131 5.53 -12.98 54.93
C GLU A 131 6.94 -12.39 54.89
N LYS A 132 7.75 -12.73 53.89
CA LYS A 132 9.08 -12.14 53.69
C LYS A 132 8.98 -10.62 53.46
N THR A 133 8.04 -10.18 52.63
CA THR A 133 7.77 -8.75 52.37
C THR A 133 7.35 -8.02 53.66
N MET A 134 6.37 -8.55 54.39
CA MET A 134 5.89 -7.93 55.63
C MET A 134 6.97 -7.91 56.73
N ARG A 135 7.82 -8.95 56.81
CA ARG A 135 8.97 -8.97 57.73
C ARG A 135 10.02 -7.91 57.36
N LYS A 136 10.24 -7.62 56.07
CA LYS A 136 11.12 -6.53 55.62
C LYS A 136 10.56 -5.18 56.12
N GLU A 137 9.29 -4.90 55.85
CA GLU A 137 8.66 -3.64 56.27
C GLU A 137 8.67 -3.46 57.79
N ALA A 138 8.35 -4.50 58.56
CA ALA A 138 8.36 -4.45 60.03
C ALA A 138 9.76 -4.14 60.60
N LYS A 139 10.80 -4.72 60.01
CA LYS A 139 12.19 -4.46 60.42
C LYS A 139 12.63 -3.03 60.11
N LEU A 140 12.27 -2.51 58.93
CA LEU A 140 12.59 -1.13 58.58
C LEU A 140 11.89 -0.14 59.54
N LYS A 141 10.63 -0.39 59.91
CA LYS A 141 9.93 0.38 60.95
C LYS A 141 10.62 0.32 62.31
N GLN A 142 11.06 -0.88 62.75
CA GLN A 142 11.81 -1.05 64.01
C GLN A 142 13.15 -0.30 64.01
N MET A 143 13.77 -0.13 62.84
CA MET A 143 15.00 0.65 62.67
C MET A 143 14.76 2.17 62.68
N GLY A 144 13.52 2.63 62.92
CA GLY A 144 13.16 4.04 63.08
C GLY A 144 12.74 4.75 61.79
N TYR A 145 12.54 4.02 60.68
CA TYR A 145 12.10 4.60 59.42
C TYR A 145 10.57 4.71 59.32
N GLY A 146 10.09 5.85 58.82
CA GLY A 146 8.73 5.95 58.28
C GLY A 146 8.57 4.99 57.10
N MET A 147 7.36 4.49 56.85
CA MET A 147 7.13 3.48 55.81
C MET A 147 5.87 3.78 55.01
N LYS A 148 6.02 3.91 53.69
CA LYS A 148 4.92 3.94 52.72
C LYS A 148 5.14 2.84 51.69
N SER A 149 4.14 2.00 51.47
CA SER A 149 4.21 0.91 50.50
C SER A 149 2.95 0.87 49.65
N VAL A 150 3.08 0.41 48.41
CA VAL A 150 1.94 0.16 47.52
C VAL A 150 2.05 -1.21 46.87
N TRP A 151 0.95 -1.96 46.78
CA TRP A 151 0.94 -3.18 45.99
C TRP A 151 0.75 -2.87 44.51
N GLY A 152 1.39 -3.66 43.64
CA GLY A 152 1.32 -3.44 42.20
C GLY A 152 -0.10 -3.46 41.60
N CYS A 153 -1.05 -4.11 42.25
CA CYS A 153 -2.47 -4.12 41.86
C CYS A 153 -3.29 -2.93 42.38
N GLU A 154 -2.72 -2.16 43.30
CA GLU A 154 -3.32 -0.95 43.88
C GLU A 154 -2.82 0.30 43.16
N PHE A 155 -1.58 0.27 42.67
CA PHE A 155 -1.02 1.35 41.86
C PHE A 155 -1.57 1.32 40.43
N ARG A 156 -2.41 2.30 40.09
CA ARG A 156 -2.80 2.55 38.69
C ARG A 156 -1.66 3.30 38.01
N MET A 157 -1.00 2.64 37.07
CA MET A 157 0.01 3.31 36.25
C MET A 157 -0.62 4.50 35.52
N PRO A 158 0.10 5.63 35.40
CA PRO A 158 -0.19 6.61 34.37
C PRO A 158 -0.23 5.87 33.03
N THR A 159 -1.40 5.81 32.39
CA THR A 159 -1.52 5.27 31.04
C THR A 159 -0.62 6.10 30.13
N ASN A 160 0.15 5.47 29.25
CA ASN A 160 0.66 6.21 28.10
C ASN A 160 -0.56 6.65 27.32
N GLU A 161 -0.94 7.93 27.45
CA GLU A 161 -2.21 8.45 26.96
C GLU A 161 -2.21 8.67 25.45
N GLU A 162 -1.21 8.19 24.71
CA GLU A 162 -1.05 8.47 23.29
C GLU A 162 -0.36 7.31 22.53
N ILE A 163 -0.98 6.87 21.44
CA ILE A 163 -0.41 5.98 20.42
C ILE A 163 -0.29 6.76 19.11
N ASN A 164 0.94 6.87 18.62
CA ASN A 164 1.29 7.64 17.42
C ASN A 164 1.68 6.76 16.22
N GLY A 165 1.97 5.48 16.42
CA GLY A 165 2.43 4.57 15.37
C GLY A 165 1.31 4.04 14.47
N ILE A 166 0.39 4.91 14.03
CA ILE A 166 -0.80 4.50 13.26
C ILE A 166 -0.66 4.96 11.82
N ILE A 167 -0.83 4.02 10.89
CA ILE A 167 -0.84 4.30 9.46
C ILE A 167 -2.18 3.87 8.90
N LYS A 168 -2.84 4.78 8.18
CA LYS A 168 -4.11 4.54 7.50
C LYS A 168 -3.99 4.80 6.01
N CYS A 169 -4.83 4.09 5.26
CA CYS A 169 -5.12 4.36 3.86
C CYS A 169 -6.63 4.55 3.77
N ASN A 170 -7.09 5.77 3.53
CA ASN A 170 -8.49 6.17 3.71
C ASN A 170 -8.96 5.82 5.14
N ASN A 171 -10.12 5.18 5.28
CA ASN A 171 -10.64 4.75 6.57
C ASN A 171 -9.97 3.47 7.11
N LYS A 172 -9.08 2.84 6.32
CA LYS A 172 -8.54 1.51 6.60
C LYS A 172 -7.20 1.60 7.32
N CYS A 173 -7.08 0.96 8.48
CA CYS A 173 -5.81 0.90 9.18
C CYS A 173 -4.88 -0.15 8.56
N ARG A 174 -3.63 0.25 8.27
CA ARG A 174 -2.57 -0.61 7.70
C ARG A 174 -1.53 -1.01 8.73
N MET A 175 -1.33 -0.19 9.75
CA MET A 175 -0.40 -0.45 10.84
C MET A 175 -0.83 0.24 12.12
N ILE A 176 -0.66 -0.44 13.26
CA ILE A 176 -0.74 0.16 14.61
C ILE A 176 0.49 -0.32 15.39
N SER A 177 1.26 0.63 15.91
CA SER A 177 2.45 0.36 16.71
C SER A 177 2.47 1.23 17.97
N ASN A 178 2.91 0.64 19.09
CA ASN A 178 3.21 1.36 20.33
C ASN A 178 4.72 1.50 20.60
N GLY A 179 5.56 1.14 19.62
CA GLY A 179 7.02 1.13 19.71
C GLY A 179 7.63 -0.19 20.21
N SER A 180 6.88 -0.99 20.98
CA SER A 180 7.30 -2.34 21.40
C SER A 180 6.64 -3.44 20.57
N PHE A 181 5.41 -3.23 20.11
CA PHE A 181 4.62 -4.18 19.34
C PHE A 181 4.03 -3.50 18.10
N THR A 182 3.91 -4.23 16.99
CA THR A 182 3.34 -3.68 15.74
C THR A 182 2.38 -4.65 15.03
N PHE A 183 1.12 -4.24 14.85
CA PHE A 183 0.17 -4.89 13.95
C PHE A 183 0.37 -4.39 12.52
N LYS A 184 0.39 -5.29 11.53
CA LYS A 184 0.55 -4.94 10.11
C LYS A 184 -0.47 -5.68 9.25
N ASP A 185 -1.04 -4.96 8.30
CA ASP A 185 -1.96 -5.54 7.32
C ASP A 185 -1.16 -6.26 6.21
N ILE A 186 -1.34 -7.58 6.07
CA ILE A 186 -0.67 -8.36 5.01
C ILE A 186 -1.05 -7.86 3.61
N LEU A 187 -2.23 -7.26 3.44
CA LEU A 187 -2.67 -6.70 2.16
C LEU A 187 -1.83 -5.50 1.73
N ALA A 188 -1.04 -4.89 2.62
CA ALA A 188 -0.06 -3.87 2.24
C ALA A 188 1.11 -4.47 1.43
N TYR A 189 1.29 -5.79 1.52
CA TYR A 189 2.33 -6.56 0.85
C TYR A 189 1.80 -7.38 -0.33
N LEU A 190 0.56 -7.12 -0.77
CA LEU A 190 -0.09 -7.80 -1.89
C LEU A 190 -0.66 -6.79 -2.89
N ALA A 191 -1.01 -7.27 -4.08
CA ALA A 191 -1.68 -6.44 -5.07
C ALA A 191 -3.07 -6.00 -4.56
N PRO A 192 -3.57 -4.81 -4.97
CA PRO A 192 -4.92 -4.39 -4.65
C PRO A 192 -5.97 -5.42 -5.08
N ASN A 193 -7.04 -5.58 -4.30
CA ASN A 193 -8.15 -6.53 -4.56
C ASN A 193 -7.75 -8.02 -4.55
N THR A 194 -6.66 -8.37 -3.86
CA THR A 194 -6.30 -9.77 -3.58
C THR A 194 -7.22 -10.34 -2.49
N SER A 195 -7.98 -11.39 -2.80
CA SER A 195 -8.76 -12.17 -1.84
C SER A 195 -7.90 -13.26 -1.17
N LEU A 196 -8.37 -13.88 -0.08
CA LEU A 196 -7.58 -14.88 0.64
C LEU A 196 -7.28 -16.04 -0.29
N GLU A 197 -8.32 -16.53 -0.97
CA GLU A 197 -8.19 -17.54 -2.01
C GLU A 197 -7.15 -17.17 -3.10
N LYS A 198 -7.16 -15.93 -3.61
CA LYS A 198 -6.15 -15.49 -4.59
C LYS A 198 -4.75 -15.47 -3.98
N PHE A 199 -4.61 -15.02 -2.73
CA PHE A 199 -3.35 -15.04 -2.02
C PHE A 199 -2.86 -16.48 -1.84
N LEU A 200 -3.67 -17.39 -1.30
CA LEU A 200 -3.27 -18.79 -1.11
C LEU A 200 -2.88 -19.46 -2.44
N LYS A 201 -3.67 -19.25 -3.50
CA LYS A 201 -3.38 -19.77 -4.85
C LYS A 201 -2.10 -19.18 -5.46
N ALA A 202 -1.79 -17.91 -5.20
CA ALA A 202 -0.56 -17.28 -5.72
C ALA A 202 0.72 -17.86 -5.08
N PHE A 203 0.58 -18.55 -3.94
CA PHE A 203 1.69 -19.17 -3.21
C PHE A 203 1.48 -20.69 -3.09
N ASP A 204 0.77 -21.32 -4.03
CA ASP A 204 0.53 -22.77 -4.10
C ASP A 204 0.22 -23.39 -2.73
N THR A 205 -0.74 -22.77 -2.04
CA THR A 205 -1.17 -23.17 -0.70
C THR A 205 -2.62 -23.64 -0.79
N GLU A 206 -2.93 -24.73 -0.08
CA GLU A 206 -4.28 -25.30 -0.09
C GLU A 206 -5.33 -24.30 0.35
N VAL A 207 -6.45 -24.28 -0.38
CA VAL A 207 -7.60 -23.45 -0.06
C VAL A 207 -8.62 -24.32 0.64
N HIS A 208 -8.84 -24.07 1.92
CA HIS A 208 -9.96 -24.64 2.65
C HIS A 208 -11.06 -23.60 2.81
N LYS A 209 -12.31 -24.05 2.84
CA LYS A 209 -13.47 -23.17 3.03
C LYS A 209 -14.28 -23.66 4.23
N GLY A 210 -14.14 -22.94 5.34
CA GLY A 210 -14.97 -23.14 6.52
C GLY A 210 -16.40 -22.62 6.32
N ILE A 211 -17.33 -23.13 7.12
CA ILE A 211 -18.69 -22.61 7.23
C ILE A 211 -18.97 -22.31 8.71
N PHE A 212 -19.39 -21.09 9.02
CA PHE A 212 -19.75 -20.66 10.37
C PHE A 212 -21.07 -19.90 10.37
N PRO A 213 -21.97 -20.09 11.35
CA PRO A 213 -23.24 -19.40 11.42
C PRO A 213 -23.07 -17.96 11.94
N LEU A 214 -22.56 -17.07 11.08
CA LEU A 214 -22.23 -15.67 11.42
C LEU A 214 -23.42 -14.90 12.03
N LYS A 215 -24.66 -15.28 11.68
CA LYS A 215 -25.88 -14.67 12.23
C LYS A 215 -25.99 -14.80 13.75
N VAL A 216 -25.43 -15.87 14.33
CA VAL A 216 -25.40 -16.07 15.79
C VAL A 216 -24.58 -14.96 16.44
N THR A 217 -23.35 -14.77 15.97
CA THR A 217 -22.44 -13.73 16.50
C THR A 217 -22.91 -12.30 16.19
N GLN A 218 -23.69 -12.11 15.13
CA GLN A 218 -24.30 -10.83 14.79
C GLN A 218 -25.53 -10.50 15.65
N ASN A 219 -26.21 -11.52 16.18
CA ASN A 219 -27.47 -11.37 16.91
C ASN A 219 -27.47 -12.21 18.20
N LEU A 220 -26.43 -12.04 19.03
CA LEU A 220 -26.23 -12.83 20.25
C LEU A 220 -27.44 -12.80 21.19
N THR A 221 -28.08 -11.65 21.36
CA THR A 221 -29.28 -11.51 22.21
C THR A 221 -30.41 -12.38 21.70
N LYS A 222 -30.74 -12.28 20.41
CA LYS A 222 -31.80 -13.08 19.78
C LYS A 222 -31.48 -14.58 19.86
N TYR A 223 -30.22 -14.94 19.68
CA TYR A 223 -29.79 -16.33 19.82
C TYR A 223 -29.97 -16.84 21.25
N ALA A 224 -29.55 -16.06 22.25
CA ALA A 224 -29.71 -16.40 23.67
C ALA A 224 -31.19 -16.42 24.12
N ASP A 225 -32.08 -15.68 23.46
CA ASP A 225 -33.52 -15.76 23.71
C ASP A 225 -34.14 -17.06 23.21
N GLU A 226 -33.62 -17.64 22.12
CA GLU A 226 -34.00 -18.97 21.63
C GLU A 226 -33.42 -20.13 22.49
N HIS A 227 -32.45 -19.81 23.35
CA HIS A 227 -31.69 -20.75 24.20
C HIS A 227 -31.57 -20.23 25.64
N PRO A 228 -32.64 -20.27 26.45
CA PRO A 228 -32.68 -19.67 27.79
C PRO A 228 -31.53 -20.10 28.71
N GLU A 229 -31.03 -21.32 28.56
CA GLU A 229 -29.89 -21.89 29.30
C GLU A 229 -28.58 -21.12 29.09
N LEU A 230 -28.45 -20.42 27.96
CA LEU A 230 -27.27 -19.64 27.60
C LEU A 230 -27.28 -18.22 28.18
N LYS A 231 -28.43 -17.74 28.70
CA LYS A 231 -28.57 -16.36 29.19
C LYS A 231 -27.57 -16.02 30.31
N GLN A 232 -27.19 -17.00 31.11
CA GLN A 232 -26.16 -16.86 32.16
C GLN A 232 -24.78 -16.48 31.60
N TYR A 233 -24.51 -16.78 30.32
CA TYR A 233 -23.24 -16.50 29.66
C TYR A 233 -23.27 -15.26 28.76
N SER A 234 -24.39 -14.53 28.67
CA SER A 234 -24.57 -13.38 27.76
C SER A 234 -23.54 -12.26 27.94
N GLY A 235 -22.95 -12.13 29.13
CA GLY A 235 -21.87 -11.18 29.40
C GLY A 235 -20.48 -11.59 28.87
N ASN A 236 -20.34 -12.83 28.36
CA ASN A 236 -19.09 -13.37 27.86
C ASN A 236 -19.34 -14.24 26.62
N VAL A 237 -19.11 -13.66 25.44
CA VAL A 237 -19.32 -14.33 24.15
C VAL A 237 -18.57 -15.65 24.02
N ILE A 238 -17.37 -15.78 24.62
CA ILE A 238 -16.61 -17.03 24.55
C ILE A 238 -17.32 -18.12 25.36
N GLN A 239 -17.78 -17.79 26.57
CA GLN A 239 -18.52 -18.74 27.40
C GLN A 239 -19.85 -19.10 26.76
N LEU A 240 -20.55 -18.13 26.16
CA LEU A 240 -21.77 -18.39 25.41
C LEU A 240 -21.50 -19.40 24.28
N LEU A 241 -20.52 -19.15 23.42
CA LEU A 241 -20.20 -20.04 22.29
C LEU A 241 -19.75 -21.45 22.73
N LYS A 242 -19.05 -21.58 23.85
CA LYS A 242 -18.62 -22.88 24.41
C LYS A 242 -19.80 -23.75 24.85
N HIS A 243 -20.86 -23.12 25.34
CA HIS A 243 -22.06 -23.81 25.81
C HIS A 243 -23.17 -23.84 24.75
N SER A 244 -23.03 -23.09 23.66
CA SER A 244 -23.97 -23.10 22.53
C SER A 244 -23.85 -24.40 21.71
N PRO A 245 -24.93 -25.17 21.52
CA PRO A 245 -24.94 -26.28 20.58
C PRO A 245 -24.87 -25.78 19.13
N ILE A 246 -24.63 -26.70 18.18
CA ILE A 246 -24.73 -26.36 16.75
C ILE A 246 -26.19 -25.99 16.41
N PRO A 247 -26.45 -24.81 15.85
CA PRO A 247 -27.79 -24.30 15.67
C PRO A 247 -28.46 -24.86 14.40
N SER A 248 -29.77 -24.64 14.28
CA SER A 248 -30.53 -25.02 13.09
C SER A 248 -30.07 -24.25 11.83
N LYS A 249 -30.35 -24.81 10.65
CA LYS A 249 -29.94 -24.26 9.33
C LYS A 249 -30.28 -22.78 9.12
N LYS A 250 -31.34 -22.26 9.75
CA LYS A 250 -31.74 -20.84 9.64
C LYS A 250 -30.61 -19.89 10.06
N TRP A 251 -29.77 -20.30 11.02
CA TRP A 251 -28.66 -19.52 11.54
C TRP A 251 -27.42 -19.53 10.62
N PHE A 252 -27.40 -20.41 9.61
CA PHE A 252 -26.33 -20.52 8.62
C PHE A 252 -26.63 -19.80 7.30
N TYR A 253 -27.78 -19.12 7.19
CA TYR A 253 -28.14 -18.41 5.97
C TYR A 253 -27.16 -17.26 5.71
N ASN A 254 -26.58 -17.22 4.50
CA ASN A 254 -25.62 -16.21 4.10
C ASN A 254 -26.32 -15.07 3.36
N ASP A 255 -26.57 -13.96 4.06
CA ASP A 255 -27.22 -12.78 3.47
C ASP A 255 -26.40 -12.15 2.32
N LEU A 256 -25.07 -12.31 2.32
CA LEU A 256 -24.20 -11.77 1.27
C LEU A 256 -24.31 -12.55 -0.05
N LYS A 257 -24.66 -13.84 0.02
CA LYS A 257 -24.79 -14.72 -1.14
C LYS A 257 -26.24 -15.05 -1.48
N GLY A 258 -27.18 -14.78 -0.58
CA GLY A 258 -28.56 -15.22 -0.72
C GLY A 258 -28.70 -16.75 -0.68
N GLU A 259 -27.78 -17.43 0.00
CA GLU A 259 -27.67 -18.90 -0.02
C GLU A 259 -27.87 -19.48 1.38
N ALA A 260 -28.66 -20.56 1.46
CA ALA A 260 -28.73 -21.40 2.65
C ALA A 260 -27.62 -22.46 2.62
N ILE A 261 -27.20 -22.92 3.80
CA ILE A 261 -26.34 -24.10 3.90
C ILE A 261 -27.04 -25.33 3.34
N SER A 262 -26.32 -26.19 2.61
CA SER A 262 -26.89 -27.45 2.14
C SER A 262 -27.15 -28.41 3.32
N SER A 263 -28.13 -29.31 3.14
CA SER A 263 -28.43 -30.33 4.15
C SER A 263 -27.23 -31.22 4.47
N LYS A 264 -26.45 -31.58 3.44
CA LYS A 264 -25.25 -32.40 3.59
C LYS A 264 -24.20 -31.71 4.47
N GLN A 265 -23.87 -30.46 4.18
CA GLN A 265 -22.88 -29.68 4.95
C GLN A 265 -23.33 -29.46 6.40
N HIS A 266 -24.62 -29.21 6.63
CA HIS A 266 -25.14 -29.03 8.00
C HIS A 266 -25.04 -30.31 8.83
N ILE A 267 -25.33 -31.47 8.23
CA ILE A 267 -25.16 -32.78 8.87
C ILE A 267 -23.69 -33.05 9.18
N GLU A 268 -22.78 -32.78 8.24
CA GLU A 268 -21.34 -32.93 8.44
C GLU A 268 -20.85 -32.08 9.63
N ILE A 269 -21.26 -30.81 9.72
CA ILE A 269 -20.94 -29.93 10.84
C ILE A 269 -21.48 -30.51 12.16
N HIS A 270 -22.76 -30.90 12.21
CA HIS A 270 -23.35 -31.49 13.41
C HIS A 270 -22.64 -32.78 13.86
N SER A 271 -22.12 -33.56 12.92
CA SER A 271 -21.40 -34.80 13.24
C SER A 271 -19.99 -34.55 13.79
N LYS A 272 -19.36 -33.43 13.42
CA LYS A 272 -17.96 -33.12 13.73
C LYS A 272 -17.77 -32.22 14.95
N TYR A 273 -18.76 -31.38 15.27
CA TYR A 273 -18.65 -30.40 16.36
C TYR A 273 -19.83 -30.48 17.31
N THR A 274 -19.55 -30.32 18.60
CA THR A 274 -20.57 -30.33 19.66
C THR A 274 -21.04 -28.94 20.03
N ASN A 275 -20.18 -27.92 19.89
CA ASN A 275 -20.48 -26.54 20.25
C ASN A 275 -19.95 -25.53 19.22
N LEU A 276 -20.46 -24.30 19.29
CA LEU A 276 -20.09 -23.23 18.36
C LEU A 276 -18.65 -22.72 18.56
N TYR A 277 -18.07 -22.84 19.75
CA TYR A 277 -16.69 -22.41 19.99
C TYR A 277 -15.69 -23.29 19.23
N ASP A 278 -15.86 -24.61 19.27
CA ASP A 278 -15.00 -25.54 18.55
C ASP A 278 -15.15 -25.39 17.03
N LEU A 279 -16.39 -25.19 16.55
CA LEU A 279 -16.64 -24.86 15.15
C LEU A 279 -15.98 -23.53 14.75
N LEU A 280 -16.07 -22.49 15.58
CA LEU A 280 -15.43 -21.19 15.32
C LEU A 280 -13.90 -21.33 15.29
N MET A 281 -13.34 -22.11 16.21
CA MET A 281 -11.91 -22.38 16.27
C MET A 281 -11.42 -23.09 15.01
N ASP A 282 -12.12 -24.14 14.56
CA ASP A 282 -11.74 -24.83 13.31
C ASP A 282 -11.96 -23.92 12.09
N TYR A 283 -13.10 -23.22 12.00
CA TYR A 283 -13.38 -22.23 10.96
C TYR A 283 -12.25 -21.21 10.81
N ASN A 284 -11.81 -20.60 11.91
CA ASN A 284 -10.70 -19.64 11.89
C ASN A 284 -9.37 -20.31 11.51
N ASN A 285 -9.11 -21.52 12.01
CA ASN A 285 -7.88 -22.25 11.68
C ASN A 285 -7.80 -22.64 10.20
N LEU A 286 -8.93 -22.89 9.53
CA LEU A 286 -8.97 -23.16 8.09
C LEU A 286 -8.52 -21.96 7.24
N ASP A 287 -8.65 -20.72 7.74
CA ASP A 287 -8.12 -19.53 7.09
C ASP A 287 -6.69 -19.21 7.57
N VAL A 288 -6.44 -19.29 8.88
CA VAL A 288 -5.18 -18.86 9.50
C VAL A 288 -4.01 -19.77 9.14
N LYS A 289 -4.18 -21.10 9.20
CA LYS A 289 -3.09 -22.05 8.91
C LYS A 289 -2.52 -21.87 7.50
N PRO A 290 -3.32 -21.93 6.42
CA PRO A 290 -2.81 -21.69 5.07
C PRO A 290 -2.34 -20.24 4.89
N GLY A 291 -2.99 -19.26 5.54
CA GLY A 291 -2.54 -17.86 5.51
C GLY A 291 -1.12 -17.66 6.07
N VAL A 292 -0.76 -18.35 7.16
CA VAL A 292 0.59 -18.35 7.73
C VAL A 292 1.60 -19.00 6.78
N GLU A 293 1.24 -20.11 6.14
CA GLU A 293 2.10 -20.78 5.17
C GLU A 293 2.39 -19.88 3.95
N ALA A 294 1.36 -19.30 3.35
CA ALA A 294 1.52 -18.37 2.23
C ALA A 294 2.35 -17.14 2.63
N THR A 295 2.15 -16.62 3.85
CA THR A 295 2.97 -15.51 4.38
C THR A 295 4.44 -15.92 4.55
N LYS A 296 4.72 -17.15 5.00
CA LYS A 296 6.08 -17.67 5.10
C LYS A 296 6.75 -17.77 3.72
N LYS A 297 6.03 -18.22 2.69
CA LYS A 297 6.50 -18.23 1.30
C LYS A 297 6.80 -16.81 0.79
N LEU A 298 5.94 -15.84 1.10
CA LEU A 298 6.18 -14.42 0.80
C LEU A 298 7.40 -13.85 1.53
N CYS A 299 7.60 -14.16 2.82
CA CYS A 299 8.82 -13.81 3.55
C CYS A 299 10.07 -14.39 2.87
N ASN A 300 10.01 -15.65 2.44
CA ASN A 300 11.13 -16.31 1.77
C ASN A 300 11.45 -15.66 0.42
N PHE A 301 10.43 -15.24 -0.33
CA PHE A 301 10.62 -14.45 -1.55
C PHE A 301 11.42 -13.18 -1.26
N PHE A 302 11.01 -12.36 -0.28
CA PHE A 302 11.76 -11.13 0.05
C PHE A 302 13.16 -11.43 0.61
N ARG A 303 13.33 -12.49 1.39
CA ARG A 303 14.67 -12.93 1.84
C ARG A 303 15.58 -13.29 0.66
N SER A 304 15.05 -13.91 -0.39
CA SER A 304 15.84 -14.20 -1.61
C SER A 304 16.32 -12.93 -2.33
N LEU A 305 15.70 -11.79 -2.05
CA LEU A 305 16.09 -10.47 -2.54
C LEU A 305 16.94 -9.69 -1.51
N ASN A 306 17.42 -10.36 -0.46
CA ASN A 306 18.12 -9.77 0.68
C ASN A 306 17.31 -8.66 1.40
N LEU A 307 16.01 -8.90 1.56
CA LEU A 307 15.09 -8.00 2.26
C LEU A 307 14.38 -8.71 3.40
N ASP A 308 14.23 -8.00 4.51
CA ASP A 308 13.32 -8.39 5.58
C ASP A 308 11.96 -7.71 5.35
N MET A 309 10.95 -8.49 4.95
CA MET A 309 9.60 -7.98 4.68
C MET A 309 9.03 -7.10 5.80
N HIS A 310 9.41 -7.35 7.06
CA HIS A 310 8.85 -6.66 8.22
C HIS A 310 9.68 -5.50 8.71
N LYS A 311 10.98 -5.52 8.50
CA LYS A 311 11.87 -4.44 8.97
C LYS A 311 12.08 -3.39 7.89
N ASP A 312 12.12 -3.80 6.63
CA ASP A 312 12.58 -2.95 5.54
C ASP A 312 11.48 -2.11 4.90
N GLY A 313 10.22 -2.51 5.07
CA GLY A 313 9.08 -1.78 4.54
C GLY A 313 7.77 -2.16 5.23
N ILE A 314 6.85 -1.21 5.29
CA ILE A 314 5.47 -1.45 5.76
C ILE A 314 4.52 -1.87 4.64
N SER A 315 5.02 -1.91 3.40
CA SER A 315 4.28 -2.24 2.18
C SER A 315 5.25 -2.57 1.04
N ILE A 316 4.76 -3.21 -0.03
CA ILE A 316 5.57 -3.52 -1.22
C ILE A 316 6.31 -2.29 -1.77
N PRO A 317 5.70 -1.10 -1.94
CA PRO A 317 6.45 0.04 -2.46
C PRO A 317 7.65 0.44 -1.60
N GLY A 318 7.60 0.24 -0.28
CA GLY A 318 8.74 0.48 0.61
C GLY A 318 9.86 -0.55 0.40
N LEU A 319 9.50 -1.84 0.33
CA LEU A 319 10.45 -2.92 0.07
C LEU A 319 11.08 -2.78 -1.32
N THR A 320 10.27 -2.42 -2.32
CA THR A 320 10.72 -2.22 -3.70
C THR A 320 11.69 -1.07 -3.81
N LEU A 321 11.45 0.05 -3.12
CA LEU A 321 12.39 1.16 -3.09
C LEU A 321 13.73 0.72 -2.51
N LYS A 322 13.72 0.01 -1.37
CA LYS A 322 14.97 -0.51 -0.77
C LYS A 322 15.67 -1.46 -1.74
N TYR A 323 14.93 -2.33 -2.40
CA TYR A 323 15.47 -3.24 -3.40
C TYR A 323 16.10 -2.51 -4.58
N LEU A 324 15.37 -1.57 -5.17
CA LEU A 324 15.81 -0.75 -6.29
C LEU A 324 17.12 0.00 -5.96
N TRP A 325 17.25 0.50 -4.73
CA TRP A 325 18.47 1.16 -4.24
C TRP A 325 19.64 0.20 -4.01
N ASN A 326 19.36 -1.05 -3.66
CA ASN A 326 20.40 -2.07 -3.48
C ASN A 326 20.88 -2.65 -4.82
N THR A 327 20.05 -2.61 -5.87
CA THR A 327 20.36 -3.20 -7.18
C THR A 327 20.82 -2.19 -8.22
N LYS A 328 20.70 -0.89 -7.94
CA LYS A 328 21.12 0.15 -8.89
C LYS A 328 22.63 0.11 -9.11
N GLU A 329 23.06 0.52 -10.28
CA GLU A 329 24.46 0.78 -10.57
C GLU A 329 24.98 1.98 -9.75
N GLU A 330 26.29 2.18 -9.74
CA GLU A 330 26.94 3.24 -8.96
C GLU A 330 26.50 4.63 -9.45
N CYS A 331 25.67 5.28 -8.65
CA CYS A 331 25.18 6.64 -8.89
C CYS A 331 24.60 7.22 -7.59
N GLU A 332 24.47 8.54 -7.54
CA GLU A 332 23.78 9.23 -6.46
C GLU A 332 22.59 10.02 -7.01
N PHE A 333 21.64 10.35 -6.13
CA PHE A 333 20.54 11.24 -6.46
C PHE A 333 20.45 12.29 -5.37
N GLN A 334 20.76 13.54 -5.71
CA GLN A 334 20.63 14.64 -4.77
C GLN A 334 19.15 14.86 -4.39
N LEU A 335 18.93 15.14 -3.11
CA LEU A 335 17.65 15.51 -2.56
C LEU A 335 17.50 17.04 -2.53
N PHE A 336 16.26 17.53 -2.52
CA PHE A 336 15.96 18.95 -2.78
C PHE A 336 16.04 19.89 -1.56
N LYS A 337 16.83 19.55 -0.54
CA LYS A 337 17.00 20.45 0.61
C LYS A 337 17.70 21.73 0.15
N GLY A 338 17.11 22.90 0.43
CA GLY A 338 17.62 24.19 -0.05
C GLY A 338 17.37 24.47 -1.53
N ASN A 339 16.59 23.60 -2.20
CA ASN A 339 16.20 23.73 -3.61
C ASN A 339 14.68 23.48 -3.76
N GLU A 340 13.91 24.09 -2.85
CA GLU A 340 12.47 23.90 -2.73
C GLU A 340 11.71 24.37 -3.98
N GLU A 341 12.21 25.40 -4.68
CA GLU A 341 11.64 25.87 -5.94
C GLU A 341 11.70 24.79 -7.03
N LEU A 342 12.86 24.15 -7.22
CA LEU A 342 13.03 23.05 -8.17
C LEU A 342 12.14 21.85 -7.79
N TYR A 343 12.05 21.50 -6.50
CA TYR A 343 11.11 20.47 -6.06
C TYR A 343 9.67 20.82 -6.45
N GLN A 344 9.26 22.08 -6.26
CA GLN A 344 7.92 22.53 -6.62
C GLN A 344 7.68 22.48 -8.13
N LYS A 345 8.66 22.84 -8.96
CA LYS A 345 8.59 22.69 -10.43
C LYS A 345 8.35 21.23 -10.85
N TYR A 346 9.08 20.28 -10.26
CA TYR A 346 8.83 18.85 -10.49
C TYR A 346 7.41 18.45 -10.06
N ARG A 347 6.92 18.95 -8.92
CA ARG A 347 5.58 18.64 -8.41
C ARG A 347 4.46 19.17 -9.30
N ASP A 348 4.59 20.40 -9.77
CA ASP A 348 3.56 21.06 -10.59
C ASP A 348 3.50 20.48 -12.00
N ASN A 349 4.65 20.03 -12.53
CA ASN A 349 4.76 19.37 -13.82
C ASN A 349 4.61 17.84 -13.78
N LEU A 350 4.35 17.26 -12.60
CA LEU A 350 4.15 15.80 -12.46
C LEU A 350 2.78 15.38 -13.01
N VAL A 351 2.76 15.10 -14.31
CA VAL A 351 1.57 14.65 -15.05
C VAL A 351 1.73 13.17 -15.36
N GLY A 352 0.75 12.33 -14.95
CA GLY A 352 0.77 10.88 -15.17
C GLY A 352 0.46 10.46 -16.62
N GLY A 353 0.12 9.19 -16.82
CA GLY A 353 -0.24 8.66 -18.14
C GLY A 353 -1.54 9.25 -18.70
N PRO A 354 -1.56 9.71 -19.97
CA PRO A 354 -2.78 10.21 -20.61
C PRO A 354 -3.80 9.08 -20.82
N SER A 355 -5.08 9.40 -20.66
CA SER A 355 -6.17 8.52 -21.09
C SER A 355 -7.21 9.35 -21.79
N ILE A 356 -7.25 9.22 -23.13
CA ILE A 356 -7.92 10.15 -24.03
C ILE A 356 -8.75 9.32 -25.01
N VAL A 357 -9.99 9.74 -25.23
CA VAL A 357 -10.83 9.22 -26.31
C VAL A 357 -10.73 10.21 -27.45
N PHE A 358 -10.37 9.71 -28.63
CA PHE A 358 -10.22 10.51 -29.86
C PHE A 358 -11.44 10.31 -30.76
N HIS A 359 -11.90 9.06 -30.89
CA HIS A 359 -13.08 8.70 -31.67
C HIS A 359 -13.95 7.68 -30.92
N HIS A 360 -15.26 7.94 -30.90
CA HIS A 360 -16.19 7.22 -30.04
C HIS A 360 -16.59 5.83 -30.56
N TYR A 361 -16.64 5.62 -31.87
CA TYR A 361 -17.19 4.38 -32.43
C TYR A 361 -16.58 4.05 -33.79
N HIS A 362 -16.09 2.82 -33.92
CA HIS A 362 -15.77 2.19 -35.20
C HIS A 362 -16.20 0.73 -35.18
N GLU A 363 -16.78 0.30 -36.30
CA GLU A 363 -17.18 -1.08 -36.55
C GLU A 363 -16.92 -1.47 -38.00
N ARG A 364 -16.41 -2.69 -38.17
CA ARG A 364 -16.06 -3.32 -39.44
C ARG A 364 -17.25 -3.32 -40.39
N ASN A 365 -17.00 -2.94 -41.63
CA ASN A 365 -17.97 -2.89 -42.73
C ASN A 365 -19.19 -1.98 -42.48
N LYS A 366 -19.24 -1.23 -41.38
CA LYS A 366 -20.34 -0.31 -41.05
C LYS A 366 -19.89 1.14 -41.02
N THR A 367 -18.79 1.40 -40.30
CA THR A 367 -18.27 2.77 -40.13
C THR A 367 -17.20 3.09 -41.15
N ARG A 368 -17.01 4.38 -41.42
CA ARG A 368 -15.89 4.88 -42.24
C ARG A 368 -14.86 5.53 -41.33
N ILE A 369 -13.59 5.32 -41.64
CA ILE A 369 -12.47 5.99 -40.98
C ILE A 369 -12.12 7.31 -41.71
N ARG A 370 -11.06 7.99 -41.28
CA ARG A 370 -10.53 9.19 -41.93
C ARG A 370 -10.38 8.97 -43.45
N GLY A 371 -10.70 9.99 -44.25
CA GLY A 371 -10.65 9.89 -45.70
C GLY A 371 -11.80 9.08 -46.32
N GLY A 372 -12.78 8.65 -45.53
CA GLY A 372 -13.99 7.99 -46.01
C GLY A 372 -13.82 6.52 -46.36
N LYS A 373 -12.65 5.92 -46.10
CA LYS A 373 -12.42 4.48 -46.30
C LYS A 373 -13.23 3.66 -45.30
N LEU A 374 -13.69 2.47 -45.72
CA LEU A 374 -14.49 1.60 -44.86
C LEU A 374 -13.60 0.98 -43.77
N CYS A 375 -14.04 1.01 -42.52
CA CYS A 375 -13.34 0.30 -41.44
C CYS A 375 -13.35 -1.20 -41.71
N GLN A 376 -12.18 -1.83 -41.70
CA GLN A 376 -12.03 -3.28 -41.91
C GLN A 376 -11.60 -4.03 -40.64
N LYS A 377 -10.87 -3.37 -39.73
CA LYS A 377 -10.41 -3.99 -38.48
C LYS A 377 -10.14 -2.94 -37.40
N ILE A 378 -10.24 -3.34 -36.13
CA ILE A 378 -9.76 -2.59 -34.97
C ILE A 378 -8.52 -3.30 -34.40
N LEU A 379 -7.45 -2.54 -34.17
CA LEU A 379 -6.22 -3.01 -33.54
C LEU A 379 -6.00 -2.26 -32.21
N GLY A 380 -5.68 -3.01 -31.16
CA GLY A 380 -5.27 -2.49 -29.86
C GLY A 380 -3.89 -2.97 -29.49
N TYR A 381 -2.96 -2.04 -29.31
CA TYR A 381 -1.58 -2.30 -28.90
C TYR A 381 -1.33 -1.83 -27.47
N ASP A 382 -0.60 -2.62 -26.68
CA ASP A 382 -0.21 -2.32 -25.30
C ASP A 382 1.31 -2.37 -25.14
N ALA A 383 1.91 -1.32 -24.58
CA ALA A 383 3.33 -1.26 -24.32
C ALA A 383 3.70 -2.14 -23.12
N ASN A 384 4.45 -3.21 -23.39
CA ASN A 384 4.93 -4.15 -22.38
C ASN A 384 5.73 -3.40 -21.31
N ALA A 385 5.19 -3.34 -20.08
CA ALA A 385 5.84 -2.72 -18.93
C ALA A 385 6.43 -1.32 -19.21
N LEU A 386 5.63 -0.43 -19.83
CA LEU A 386 6.04 0.91 -20.25
C LEU A 386 6.87 1.70 -19.22
N TYR A 387 6.41 1.76 -17.96
CA TYR A 387 7.13 2.48 -16.92
C TYR A 387 8.44 1.81 -16.48
N LEU A 388 8.53 0.48 -16.62
CA LEU A 388 9.76 -0.26 -16.36
C LEU A 388 10.79 0.01 -17.48
N TRP A 389 10.32 0.08 -18.73
CA TRP A 389 11.14 0.53 -19.85
C TRP A 389 11.67 1.94 -19.62
N ALA A 390 10.79 2.88 -19.23
CA ALA A 390 11.16 4.25 -18.94
C ALA A 390 12.17 4.35 -17.79
N LEU A 391 11.99 3.56 -16.72
CA LEU A 391 12.93 3.49 -15.59
C LEU A 391 14.32 2.97 -15.99
N SER A 392 14.41 2.15 -17.04
CA SER A 392 15.68 1.61 -17.54
C SER A 392 16.46 2.54 -18.48
N GLN A 393 15.88 3.70 -18.83
CA GLN A 393 16.54 4.72 -19.64
C GLN A 393 17.46 5.62 -18.79
N ASP A 394 18.05 6.62 -19.43
CA ASP A 394 18.83 7.65 -18.76
C ASP A 394 18.01 8.40 -17.69
N MET A 395 18.62 8.58 -16.52
CA MET A 395 18.03 9.19 -15.34
C MET A 395 18.86 10.39 -14.87
N PRO A 396 18.22 11.45 -14.33
CA PRO A 396 18.90 12.62 -13.77
C PRO A 396 19.64 12.26 -12.48
N CYS A 397 20.91 11.86 -12.62
CA CYS A 397 21.78 11.44 -11.51
C CYS A 397 22.69 12.58 -11.05
N GLY A 398 23.28 12.41 -9.87
CA GLY A 398 24.22 13.35 -9.27
C GLY A 398 23.54 14.58 -8.68
N GLU A 399 24.29 15.67 -8.66
CA GLU A 399 23.84 16.98 -8.16
C GLU A 399 22.95 17.70 -9.18
N HIS A 400 21.94 18.43 -8.69
CA HIS A 400 21.17 19.35 -9.52
C HIS A 400 21.99 20.62 -9.77
N LYS A 401 22.63 20.72 -10.94
CA LYS A 401 23.43 21.89 -11.31
C LYS A 401 22.52 22.92 -11.98
N MET A 402 22.15 23.93 -11.22
CA MET A 402 21.41 25.09 -11.74
C MET A 402 22.28 25.85 -12.74
N ILE A 403 21.78 26.06 -13.96
CA ILE A 403 22.49 26.78 -15.01
C ILE A 403 21.62 27.93 -15.49
N GLU A 404 22.22 29.11 -15.65
CA GLU A 404 21.56 30.24 -16.31
C GLU A 404 21.28 29.89 -17.77
N PRO A 405 20.04 30.02 -18.26
CA PRO A 405 19.73 29.79 -19.67
C PRO A 405 20.61 30.63 -20.59
N TYR A 406 21.13 30.00 -21.65
CA TYR A 406 22.02 30.63 -22.63
C TYR A 406 21.50 30.39 -24.07
N PRO A 407 21.90 31.22 -25.05
CA PRO A 407 21.33 31.19 -26.40
C PRO A 407 21.33 29.81 -27.07
N ASP A 408 22.44 29.07 -26.96
CA ASP A 408 22.65 27.82 -27.69
C ASP A 408 22.17 26.57 -26.93
N ILE A 409 21.46 26.74 -25.81
CA ILE A 409 21.04 25.61 -24.96
C ILE A 409 20.16 24.59 -25.70
N LEU A 410 19.33 25.04 -26.65
CA LEU A 410 18.50 24.14 -27.45
C LEU A 410 19.32 23.36 -28.49
N GLU A 411 20.38 23.96 -29.03
CA GLU A 411 21.32 23.27 -29.91
C GLU A 411 22.07 22.18 -29.14
N ASP A 412 22.46 22.47 -27.90
CA ASP A 412 23.06 21.51 -26.97
C ASP A 412 22.12 20.37 -26.55
N VAL A 413 20.81 20.65 -26.46
CA VAL A 413 19.79 19.59 -26.29
C VAL A 413 19.72 18.71 -27.53
N MET A 414 19.69 19.31 -28.72
CA MET A 414 19.61 18.58 -30.00
C MET A 414 20.84 17.70 -30.24
N ASN A 415 22.04 18.23 -29.99
CA ASN A 415 23.30 17.50 -30.17
C ASN A 415 23.61 16.52 -29.00
N GLY A 416 22.90 16.64 -27.88
CA GLY A 416 22.99 15.77 -26.72
C GLY A 416 24.05 16.14 -25.68
N SER A 417 24.73 17.29 -25.83
CA SER A 417 25.73 17.82 -24.88
C SER A 417 25.09 18.34 -23.58
N PHE A 418 23.80 18.71 -23.62
CA PHE A 418 23.02 19.10 -22.44
C PHE A 418 22.02 18.00 -22.04
N PHE A 419 22.20 17.47 -20.83
CA PHE A 419 21.30 16.50 -20.21
C PHE A 419 20.75 17.05 -18.89
N GLY A 420 19.42 17.04 -18.78
CA GLY A 420 18.74 17.46 -17.58
C GLY A 420 17.32 17.94 -17.85
N GLU A 421 16.93 19.03 -17.22
CA GLU A 421 15.54 19.53 -17.22
C GLU A 421 15.50 21.01 -17.61
N ILE A 422 14.55 21.38 -18.47
CA ILE A 422 14.36 22.75 -18.95
C ILE A 422 12.91 23.17 -18.73
N GLU A 423 12.70 24.32 -18.09
CA GLU A 423 11.40 24.97 -17.99
C GLU A 423 11.26 26.00 -19.11
N CYS A 424 10.24 25.85 -19.95
CA CYS A 424 10.02 26.72 -21.08
C CYS A 424 8.53 26.80 -21.46
N ASP A 425 8.21 27.78 -22.31
CA ASP A 425 7.00 27.75 -23.10
C ASP A 425 7.23 26.85 -24.34
N ILE A 426 6.19 26.16 -24.78
CA ILE A 426 6.24 25.30 -25.95
C ILE A 426 4.93 25.40 -26.74
N ALA A 427 5.01 25.44 -28.07
CA ALA A 427 3.86 25.52 -28.94
C ALA A 427 4.05 24.71 -30.23
N VAL A 428 2.95 24.15 -30.71
CA VAL A 428 2.83 23.59 -32.06
C VAL A 428 2.57 24.77 -33.02
N PRO A 429 3.50 25.10 -33.93
CA PRO A 429 3.29 26.21 -34.86
C PRO A 429 2.23 25.88 -35.92
N GLU A 430 1.61 26.91 -36.51
CA GLU A 430 0.43 26.74 -37.36
C GLU A 430 0.67 25.80 -38.56
N HIS A 431 1.87 25.81 -39.14
CA HIS A 431 2.22 24.99 -40.31
C HIS A 431 2.31 23.48 -40.03
N VAL A 432 2.48 23.04 -38.78
CA VAL A 432 2.47 21.62 -38.38
C VAL A 432 1.25 21.25 -37.53
N LYS A 433 0.34 22.19 -37.28
CA LYS A 433 -0.81 21.97 -36.39
C LYS A 433 -1.75 20.86 -36.88
N GLU A 434 -1.95 20.75 -38.18
CA GLU A 434 -2.74 19.66 -38.78
C GLU A 434 -2.07 18.29 -38.56
N HIS A 435 -0.75 18.23 -38.58
CA HIS A 435 0.00 17.01 -38.27
C HIS A 435 -0.32 16.55 -36.83
N PHE A 436 -0.42 17.46 -35.87
CA PHE A 436 -0.69 17.14 -34.47
C PHE A 436 -2.19 17.11 -34.08
N ALA A 437 -3.10 17.36 -35.03
CA ALA A 437 -4.51 17.59 -34.73
C ALA A 437 -5.21 16.39 -34.08
N GLU A 438 -4.88 15.17 -34.50
CA GLU A 438 -5.47 13.95 -33.94
C GLU A 438 -4.94 13.64 -32.54
N MET A 439 -3.62 13.75 -32.33
CA MET A 439 -2.99 13.47 -31.05
C MET A 439 -2.12 14.66 -30.59
N PRO A 440 -2.71 15.70 -29.98
CA PRO A 440 -1.96 16.85 -29.50
C PRO A 440 -0.84 16.43 -28.53
N PRO A 441 0.43 16.82 -28.77
CA PRO A 441 1.57 16.11 -28.19
C PRO A 441 1.92 16.57 -26.77
N ILE A 442 1.47 17.76 -26.34
CA ILE A 442 1.85 18.34 -25.05
C ILE A 442 0.82 17.94 -23.98
N PHE A 443 1.20 17.01 -23.09
CA PHE A 443 0.31 16.55 -22.02
C PHE A 443 0.40 17.41 -20.76
N LYS A 444 -0.71 18.05 -20.37
CA LYS A 444 -0.77 18.91 -19.17
C LYS A 444 -2.06 18.73 -18.37
N ASN A 445 -1.98 19.02 -17.07
CA ASN A 445 -3.17 19.18 -16.25
C ASN A 445 -3.69 20.62 -16.35
N THR A 446 -4.96 20.81 -16.68
CA THR A 446 -5.60 22.13 -16.68
C THR A 446 -7.02 22.04 -16.12
N GLU A 447 -7.56 23.18 -15.67
CA GLU A 447 -8.99 23.28 -15.35
C GLU A 447 -9.78 23.45 -16.66
N ILE A 448 -10.69 22.51 -16.91
CA ILE A 448 -11.67 22.58 -17.99
C ILE A 448 -12.95 23.19 -17.43
N GLN A 449 -13.44 24.24 -18.08
CA GLN A 449 -14.64 24.98 -17.70
C GLN A 449 -15.78 24.70 -18.67
N TYR A 450 -17.01 25.06 -18.29
CA TYR A 450 -18.19 24.87 -19.14
C TYR A 450 -18.01 25.37 -20.57
N LYS A 451 -17.35 26.52 -20.78
CA LYS A 451 -17.10 27.08 -22.11
C LYS A 451 -16.28 26.17 -23.04
N ASP A 452 -15.38 25.38 -22.46
CA ASP A 452 -14.43 24.52 -23.17
C ASP A 452 -15.06 23.18 -23.61
N LEU A 453 -16.30 22.91 -23.19
CA LEU A 453 -16.99 21.65 -23.45
C LEU A 453 -17.73 21.64 -24.80
N SER A 454 -17.87 20.44 -25.38
CA SER A 454 -18.76 20.21 -26.54
C SER A 454 -20.22 20.48 -26.18
N SER A 455 -21.05 20.75 -27.19
CA SER A 455 -22.52 20.89 -27.04
C SER A 455 -23.13 19.73 -26.27
N ASP A 456 -22.72 18.51 -26.60
CA ASP A 456 -23.30 17.28 -26.04
C ASP A 456 -22.92 17.11 -24.57
N THR A 457 -21.70 17.51 -24.20
CA THR A 457 -21.27 17.49 -22.80
C THR A 457 -21.93 18.62 -22.02
N LYS A 458 -22.09 19.81 -22.62
CA LYS A 458 -22.80 20.95 -22.02
C LYS A 458 -24.24 20.57 -21.64
N ALA A 459 -24.92 19.77 -22.47
CA ALA A 459 -26.27 19.29 -22.17
C ALA A 459 -26.35 18.38 -20.91
N GLN A 460 -25.22 17.82 -20.45
CA GLN A 460 -25.15 16.88 -19.33
C GLN A 460 -24.59 17.50 -18.05
N VAL A 461 -24.12 18.75 -18.09
CA VAL A 461 -23.49 19.42 -16.95
C VAL A 461 -24.08 20.81 -16.70
N LYS A 462 -23.87 21.34 -15.50
CA LYS A 462 -24.34 22.70 -15.15
C LYS A 462 -23.40 23.77 -15.73
N PRO A 463 -23.89 24.99 -16.03
CA PRO A 463 -23.07 26.11 -16.54
C PRO A 463 -21.86 26.50 -15.68
N ASN A 464 -21.86 26.16 -14.39
CA ASN A 464 -20.73 26.38 -13.49
C ASN A 464 -19.73 25.22 -13.44
N TYR A 465 -19.79 24.28 -14.40
CA TYR A 465 -18.89 23.13 -14.45
C TYR A 465 -17.42 23.57 -14.49
N LYS A 466 -16.64 22.97 -13.59
CA LYS A 466 -15.18 23.06 -13.53
C LYS A 466 -14.61 21.71 -13.15
N SER A 467 -13.59 21.25 -13.86
CA SER A 467 -12.90 20.01 -13.53
C SER A 467 -11.44 20.05 -13.98
N LYS A 468 -10.53 19.69 -13.08
CA LYS A 468 -9.12 19.50 -13.44
C LYS A 468 -8.96 18.20 -14.24
N LYS A 469 -8.46 18.30 -15.46
CA LYS A 469 -8.26 17.17 -16.39
C LYS A 469 -6.83 17.17 -16.92
N LEU A 470 -6.33 15.97 -17.20
CA LEU A 470 -5.15 15.78 -18.05
C LEU A 470 -5.64 15.78 -19.51
N ILE A 471 -5.05 16.65 -20.33
CA ILE A 471 -5.37 16.77 -21.76
C ILE A 471 -4.11 16.67 -22.62
N GLY A 472 -4.29 16.32 -23.90
CA GLY A 472 -3.34 16.70 -24.95
C GLY A 472 -3.57 18.16 -25.33
N SER A 473 -2.50 18.90 -25.57
CA SER A 473 -2.52 20.34 -25.87
C SER A 473 -1.59 20.66 -27.03
N MET A 474 -1.91 21.75 -27.74
CA MET A 474 -1.07 22.33 -28.79
C MET A 474 -0.05 23.33 -28.23
N PHE A 475 -0.13 23.66 -26.94
CA PHE A 475 0.78 24.58 -26.27
C PHE A 475 0.94 24.26 -24.78
N GLY A 476 2.02 24.75 -24.18
CA GLY A 476 2.34 24.67 -22.76
C GLY A 476 3.07 25.94 -22.35
N ASN A 477 2.79 26.45 -21.15
CA ASN A 477 3.45 27.65 -20.64
C ASN A 477 4.20 27.30 -19.35
N LYS A 478 5.47 27.68 -19.24
CA LYS A 478 6.37 27.42 -18.11
C LYS A 478 6.31 25.97 -17.66
N MET A 479 6.42 25.05 -18.61
CA MET A 479 6.41 23.63 -18.36
C MET A 479 7.84 23.09 -18.28
N LEU A 480 8.09 22.22 -17.31
CA LEU A 480 9.36 21.53 -17.14
C LEU A 480 9.39 20.28 -18.03
N PHE A 481 10.44 20.11 -18.82
CA PHE A 481 10.65 18.97 -19.70
C PHE A 481 12.06 18.39 -19.54
N PRO A 482 12.19 17.06 -19.55
CA PRO A 482 13.50 16.44 -19.70
C PRO A 482 13.97 16.59 -21.13
N THR A 483 15.28 16.68 -21.29
CA THR A 483 15.88 17.04 -22.57
C THR A 483 15.61 16.00 -23.66
N GLU A 484 15.36 14.73 -23.32
CA GLU A 484 14.94 13.71 -24.30
C GLU A 484 13.57 14.01 -24.93
N LEU A 485 12.58 14.39 -24.12
CA LEU A 485 11.25 14.72 -24.64
C LEU A 485 11.29 16.07 -25.38
N LEU A 486 12.05 17.03 -24.87
CA LEU A 486 12.22 18.33 -25.52
C LEU A 486 12.91 18.20 -26.88
N LYS A 487 13.95 17.35 -26.98
CA LYS A 487 14.62 17.02 -28.23
C LYS A 487 13.64 16.44 -29.25
N TRP A 488 12.82 15.48 -28.86
CA TRP A 488 11.80 14.91 -29.76
C TRP A 488 10.82 16.00 -30.25
N TYR A 489 10.39 16.91 -29.39
CA TYR A 489 9.54 18.03 -29.79
C TYR A 489 10.22 18.95 -30.84
N LEU A 490 11.49 19.30 -30.63
CA LEU A 490 12.25 20.13 -31.57
C LEU A 490 12.44 19.42 -32.92
N GLU A 491 12.76 18.12 -32.91
CA GLU A 491 12.88 17.29 -34.12
C GLU A 491 11.57 17.23 -34.92
N HIS A 492 10.42 17.35 -34.26
CA HIS A 492 9.10 17.38 -34.89
C HIS A 492 8.56 18.79 -35.15
N GLY A 493 9.42 19.82 -35.05
CA GLY A 493 9.09 21.19 -35.45
C GLY A 493 8.28 21.99 -34.44
N LEU A 494 8.17 21.56 -33.18
CA LEU A 494 7.59 22.39 -32.12
C LEU A 494 8.52 23.55 -31.77
N MET A 495 7.94 24.69 -31.44
CA MET A 495 8.67 25.88 -31.05
C MET A 495 8.80 25.95 -29.53
N VAL A 496 10.03 26.12 -29.06
CA VAL A 496 10.35 26.42 -27.67
C VAL A 496 10.65 27.90 -27.54
N SER A 497 10.14 28.54 -26.49
CA SER A 497 10.41 29.94 -26.18
C SER A 497 10.45 30.15 -24.66
N ASN A 498 10.90 31.33 -24.24
CA ASN A 498 10.84 31.75 -22.83
C ASN A 498 11.41 30.68 -21.87
N ILE A 499 12.68 30.30 -22.08
CA ILE A 499 13.38 29.37 -21.19
C ILE A 499 13.64 30.09 -19.87
N THR A 500 12.95 29.68 -18.82
CA THR A 500 12.99 30.34 -17.50
C THR A 500 13.83 29.60 -16.48
N TYR A 501 14.16 28.33 -16.74
CA TYR A 501 14.90 27.50 -15.80
C TYR A 501 15.64 26.39 -16.55
N ALA A 502 16.88 26.11 -16.16
CA ALA A 502 17.64 24.97 -16.68
C ALA A 502 18.42 24.29 -15.54
N VAL A 503 18.34 22.96 -15.50
CA VAL A 503 19.05 22.14 -14.51
C VAL A 503 19.81 21.04 -15.25
N LYS A 504 21.12 20.97 -15.05
CA LYS A 504 21.97 19.92 -15.61
C LYS A 504 22.18 18.80 -14.60
N TYR A 505 22.19 17.57 -15.10
CA TYR A 505 22.44 16.35 -14.33
C TYR A 505 23.53 15.49 -14.98
N GLU A 506 23.97 14.45 -14.29
CA GLU A 506 24.76 13.38 -14.87
C GLU A 506 23.85 12.38 -15.60
N ARG A 507 24.15 12.10 -16.87
CA ARG A 507 23.46 11.10 -17.69
C ARG A 507 23.94 9.69 -17.35
N LYS A 508 23.10 8.89 -16.69
CA LYS A 508 23.36 7.46 -16.38
C LYS A 508 22.06 6.66 -16.44
N ALA A 509 22.14 5.35 -16.68
CA ALA A 509 20.98 4.44 -16.70
C ALA A 509 21.00 3.43 -15.52
N PRO A 510 21.00 3.90 -14.26
CA PRO A 510 21.38 3.08 -13.11
C PRO A 510 20.41 1.94 -12.76
N PHE A 511 19.21 1.92 -13.34
CA PHE A 511 18.18 0.92 -13.04
C PHE A 511 17.98 -0.11 -14.17
N LYS A 512 18.88 -0.12 -15.18
CA LYS A 512 18.81 -1.05 -16.31
C LYS A 512 18.88 -2.51 -15.85
N SER A 513 19.79 -2.82 -14.92
CA SER A 513 19.92 -4.15 -14.30
C SER A 513 18.64 -4.60 -13.60
N PHE A 514 18.01 -3.71 -12.82
CA PHE A 514 16.74 -3.97 -12.14
C PHE A 514 15.61 -4.28 -13.13
N ALA A 515 15.48 -3.50 -14.20
CA ALA A 515 14.47 -3.73 -15.24
C ALA A 515 14.68 -5.07 -15.98
N GLN A 516 15.93 -5.40 -16.27
CA GLN A 516 16.30 -6.69 -16.88
C GLN A 516 15.94 -7.84 -15.95
N GLN A 517 16.24 -7.71 -14.67
CA GLN A 517 15.92 -8.73 -13.68
C GLN A 517 14.41 -8.95 -13.56
N VAL A 518 13.62 -7.88 -13.43
CA VAL A 518 12.15 -7.99 -13.39
C VAL A 518 11.62 -8.72 -14.64
N SER A 519 12.17 -8.43 -15.81
CA SER A 519 11.75 -9.06 -17.07
C SER A 519 12.14 -10.54 -17.12
N ASN A 520 13.36 -10.89 -16.71
CA ASN A 520 13.85 -12.27 -16.67
C ASN A 520 13.07 -13.14 -15.68
N GLU A 521 12.79 -12.62 -14.49
CA GLU A 521 12.02 -13.34 -13.47
C GLU A 521 10.58 -13.56 -13.89
N ARG A 522 10.00 -12.61 -14.65
CA ARG A 522 8.68 -12.79 -15.26
C ARG A 522 8.70 -13.86 -16.36
N ARG A 523 9.74 -13.90 -17.20
CA ARG A 523 9.91 -14.95 -18.21
C ARG A 523 10.03 -16.33 -17.57
N ALA A 524 10.86 -16.47 -16.53
CA ALA A 524 10.97 -17.71 -15.77
C ALA A 524 9.63 -18.11 -15.13
N GLY A 525 8.86 -17.14 -14.61
CA GLY A 525 7.54 -17.38 -14.07
C GLY A 525 6.48 -17.81 -15.11
N ASP A 526 6.70 -17.55 -16.40
CA ASP A 526 5.84 -18.03 -17.48
C ASP A 526 6.20 -19.46 -17.94
N THR A 527 7.41 -19.98 -17.62
CA THR A 527 7.87 -21.30 -18.08
C THR A 527 7.64 -22.44 -17.08
N SER A 528 7.60 -22.16 -15.77
CA SER A 528 7.36 -23.18 -14.73
C SER A 528 6.45 -22.67 -13.60
N PRO A 529 5.53 -23.51 -13.10
CA PRO A 529 4.75 -23.22 -11.90
C PRO A 529 5.61 -22.80 -10.70
N ASP A 530 6.80 -23.39 -10.54
CA ASP A 530 7.70 -23.13 -9.39
C ASP A 530 8.21 -21.68 -9.33
N TYR A 531 8.30 -21.00 -10.49
CA TYR A 531 8.74 -19.62 -10.58
C TYR A 531 7.59 -18.62 -10.74
N LYS A 532 6.34 -19.09 -10.88
CA LYS A 532 5.17 -18.25 -11.14
C LYS A 532 5.01 -17.17 -10.07
N LEU A 533 5.11 -17.56 -8.80
CA LEU A 533 5.06 -16.64 -7.67
C LEU A 533 6.11 -15.53 -7.79
N ARG A 534 7.35 -15.92 -8.10
CA ARG A 534 8.48 -15.00 -8.23
C ARG A 534 8.23 -14.00 -9.36
N GLY A 535 7.75 -14.47 -10.52
CA GLY A 535 7.37 -13.63 -11.65
C GLY A 535 6.24 -12.64 -11.32
N GLU A 536 5.19 -13.07 -10.63
CA GLU A 536 4.08 -12.21 -10.20
C GLU A 536 4.53 -11.13 -9.20
N MET A 537 5.37 -11.50 -8.23
CA MET A 537 5.91 -10.56 -7.25
C MET A 537 6.86 -9.55 -7.90
N MET A 538 7.74 -9.99 -8.80
CA MET A 538 8.64 -9.10 -9.53
C MET A 538 7.88 -8.15 -10.47
N LYS A 539 6.76 -8.59 -11.08
CA LYS A 539 5.85 -7.71 -11.82
C LYS A 539 5.30 -6.60 -10.92
N LEU A 540 4.91 -6.92 -9.70
CA LEU A 540 4.36 -5.95 -8.75
C LEU A 540 5.43 -4.98 -8.24
N MET A 541 6.63 -5.47 -7.97
CA MET A 541 7.80 -4.64 -7.64
C MET A 541 8.14 -3.70 -8.79
N GLY A 542 8.25 -4.19 -10.02
CA GLY A 542 8.50 -3.36 -11.21
C GLY A 542 7.48 -2.22 -11.41
N LYS A 543 6.21 -2.44 -11.05
CA LYS A 543 5.16 -1.39 -11.10
C LYS A 543 5.23 -0.37 -9.96
N SER A 544 5.88 -0.69 -8.84
CA SER A 544 5.85 0.14 -7.63
C SER A 544 7.15 0.90 -7.36
N SER A 545 8.22 0.59 -8.10
CA SER A 545 9.58 1.14 -7.92
C SER A 545 9.61 2.67 -8.05
N TYR A 546 9.22 3.19 -9.22
CA TYR A 546 9.18 4.63 -9.49
C TYR A 546 8.04 5.34 -8.74
N GLY A 547 6.91 4.64 -8.54
CA GLY A 547 5.73 5.21 -7.89
C GLY A 547 5.99 5.64 -6.45
N LYS A 548 6.95 4.99 -5.78
CA LYS A 548 7.37 5.40 -4.44
C LYS A 548 8.09 6.75 -4.48
N CYS A 549 8.95 7.01 -5.47
CA CYS A 549 9.75 8.24 -5.59
C CYS A 549 8.89 9.52 -5.67
N ILE A 550 7.66 9.41 -6.19
CA ILE A 550 6.71 10.53 -6.34
C ILE A 550 5.67 10.61 -5.22
N THR A 551 5.95 10.01 -4.06
CA THR A 551 5.03 10.02 -2.91
C THR A 551 4.66 11.45 -2.49
N ASP A 552 3.37 11.73 -2.45
CA ASP A 552 2.84 12.99 -1.93
C ASP A 552 2.63 12.89 -0.41
N PHE A 553 3.67 13.27 0.35
CA PHE A 553 3.62 13.21 1.80
C PHE A 553 2.61 14.16 2.44
N LEU A 554 2.19 15.22 1.76
CA LEU A 554 1.22 16.19 2.28
C LEU A 554 -0.21 15.62 2.25
N LYS A 555 -0.49 14.67 1.35
CA LYS A 555 -1.75 13.90 1.35
C LYS A 555 -1.83 12.86 2.47
N HIS A 556 -0.74 12.60 3.18
CA HIS A 556 -0.79 11.68 4.33
C HIS A 556 -1.42 12.37 5.53
N GLU A 557 -2.19 11.61 6.29
CA GLU A 557 -2.73 12.05 7.58
C GLU A 557 -1.79 11.64 8.72
N THR A 558 -1.73 12.47 9.75
CA THR A 558 -1.20 12.08 11.06
C THR A 558 -2.37 11.56 11.89
N VAL A 559 -2.26 10.34 12.38
CA VAL A 559 -3.30 9.69 13.18
C VAL A 559 -2.77 9.45 14.58
N LYS A 560 -3.56 9.83 15.59
CA LYS A 560 -3.23 9.64 17.00
C LYS A 560 -4.39 9.00 17.71
N ILE A 561 -4.13 8.04 18.59
CA ILE A 561 -5.14 7.59 19.55
C ILE A 561 -4.74 8.13 20.90
N VAL A 562 -5.65 8.83 21.57
CA VAL A 562 -5.38 9.51 22.83
C VAL A 562 -6.40 9.13 23.91
N GLY A 563 -5.96 9.12 25.17
CA GLY A 563 -6.85 8.96 26.31
C GLY A 563 -7.76 10.18 26.53
N PRO A 564 -8.81 10.06 27.38
CA PRO A 564 -9.78 11.12 27.59
C PRO A 564 -9.18 12.47 28.02
N ASN A 565 -8.12 12.44 28.84
CA ASN A 565 -7.46 13.65 29.36
C ASN A 565 -6.81 14.51 28.26
N ASN A 566 -6.49 13.93 27.10
CA ASN A 566 -5.86 14.63 25.99
C ASN A 566 -6.83 15.14 24.93
N TYR A 567 -8.14 15.02 25.14
CA TYR A 567 -9.15 15.46 24.19
C TYR A 567 -9.01 16.95 23.85
N ASN A 568 -9.07 17.82 24.87
CA ASN A 568 -9.03 19.28 24.70
C ASN A 568 -7.75 19.77 24.02
N LYS A 569 -6.60 19.15 24.36
CA LYS A 569 -5.30 19.45 23.76
C LYS A 569 -5.31 19.21 22.25
N ASN A 570 -5.97 18.15 21.79
CA ASN A 570 -5.99 17.76 20.38
C ASN A 570 -7.06 18.48 19.57
N VAL A 571 -8.24 18.74 20.14
CA VAL A 571 -9.31 19.54 19.47
C VAL A 571 -8.86 20.98 19.22
N ARG A 572 -8.05 21.56 20.12
CA ARG A 572 -7.53 22.94 19.97
C ARG A 572 -6.53 23.13 18.81
N ARG A 573 -6.12 22.05 18.12
CA ARG A 573 -5.20 22.12 16.96
C ARG A 573 -5.94 22.53 15.67
N VAL A 574 -6.59 23.69 15.71
CA VAL A 574 -7.55 24.13 14.66
C VAL A 574 -6.95 24.15 13.25
N LYS A 575 -5.66 24.48 13.10
CA LYS A 575 -5.02 24.64 11.78
C LYS A 575 -4.90 23.34 10.98
N ASP A 576 -4.65 22.21 11.64
CA ASP A 576 -4.38 20.93 10.98
C ASP A 576 -5.37 19.83 11.36
N TYR A 577 -6.29 20.08 12.28
CA TYR A 577 -7.35 19.15 12.66
C TYR A 577 -8.30 18.82 11.48
N ILE A 578 -8.53 17.53 11.25
CA ILE A 578 -9.51 17.02 10.27
C ILE A 578 -10.79 16.58 10.98
N GLY A 579 -10.64 15.83 12.06
CA GLY A 579 -11.76 15.16 12.74
C GLY A 579 -11.26 14.14 13.75
N HIS A 580 -12.15 13.66 14.61
CA HIS A 580 -11.88 12.52 15.49
C HIS A 580 -13.05 11.53 15.51
N GLN A 581 -12.80 10.35 16.09
CA GLN A 581 -13.78 9.32 16.35
C GLN A 581 -13.63 8.80 17.79
N ASP A 582 -14.76 8.54 18.44
CA ASP A 582 -14.79 7.95 19.78
C ASP A 582 -14.40 6.46 19.74
N LEU A 583 -13.57 6.06 20.69
CA LEU A 583 -13.23 4.66 20.97
C LEU A 583 -13.92 4.23 22.27
N VAL A 584 -13.75 2.96 22.68
CA VAL A 584 -14.31 2.49 23.98
C VAL A 584 -13.73 3.29 25.13
N ASP A 585 -12.42 3.59 25.08
CA ASP A 585 -11.75 4.49 26.01
C ASP A 585 -10.82 5.41 25.21
N GLY A 586 -11.17 6.70 25.15
CA GLY A 586 -10.40 7.72 24.44
C GLY A 586 -10.87 7.96 22.99
N PHE A 587 -9.99 8.57 22.20
CA PHE A 587 -10.35 9.17 20.92
C PHE A 587 -9.26 8.93 19.86
N GLU A 588 -9.67 8.65 18.62
CA GLU A 588 -8.78 8.69 17.46
C GLU A 588 -8.87 10.05 16.78
N PHE A 589 -7.80 10.82 16.81
CA PHE A 589 -7.67 12.09 16.10
C PHE A 589 -6.97 11.93 14.75
N ARG A 590 -7.42 12.70 13.76
CA ARG A 590 -6.80 12.82 12.44
C ARG A 590 -6.41 14.26 12.16
N PHE A 591 -5.20 14.44 11.65
CA PHE A 591 -4.63 15.74 11.31
C PHE A 591 -4.03 15.72 9.90
N LYS A 592 -4.13 16.85 9.19
CA LYS A 592 -3.42 17.08 7.93
C LYS A 592 -1.93 17.22 8.20
N LYS A 593 -1.09 16.82 7.25
CA LYS A 593 0.32 17.20 7.27
C LYS A 593 0.50 18.56 6.60
N THR A 594 1.15 19.48 7.30
CA THR A 594 1.50 20.81 6.80
C THR A 594 2.95 20.90 6.36
N ALA A 595 3.79 19.95 6.78
CA ALA A 595 5.18 19.83 6.41
C ALA A 595 5.59 18.34 6.38
N PHE A 596 6.65 18.04 5.65
CA PHE A 596 7.25 16.71 5.60
C PHE A 596 8.76 16.82 5.43
N LYS A 597 9.48 15.77 5.87
CA LYS A 597 10.90 15.61 5.54
C LYS A 597 11.00 15.00 4.14
N GLN A 598 11.51 15.78 3.18
CA GLN A 598 11.84 15.25 1.87
C GLN A 598 12.91 14.16 2.03
N SER A 599 12.62 13.00 1.44
CA SER A 599 13.41 11.77 1.64
C SER A 599 13.42 10.87 0.41
N LEU A 600 12.89 11.34 -0.73
CA LEU A 600 12.72 10.56 -1.95
C LEU A 600 13.02 11.43 -3.19
N PRO A 601 13.82 10.94 -4.15
CA PRO A 601 14.20 11.69 -5.34
C PRO A 601 13.04 11.73 -6.34
N ILE A 602 12.27 12.83 -6.33
CA ILE A 602 11.11 12.98 -7.21
C ILE A 602 11.49 12.98 -8.70
N GLN A 603 12.71 13.42 -9.04
CA GLN A 603 13.22 13.50 -10.41
C GLN A 603 13.18 12.14 -11.13
N ILE A 604 13.36 11.03 -10.40
CA ILE A 604 13.26 9.67 -11.00
C ILE A 604 11.86 9.41 -11.53
N GLY A 605 10.84 9.63 -10.68
CA GLY A 605 9.46 9.35 -11.09
C GLY A 605 8.93 10.39 -12.09
N PHE A 606 9.46 11.60 -12.07
CA PHE A 606 9.20 12.59 -13.12
C PHE A 606 9.75 12.11 -14.47
N GLN A 607 11.05 11.77 -14.56
CA GLN A 607 11.69 11.24 -15.77
C GLN A 607 10.91 10.04 -16.33
N VAL A 608 10.56 9.08 -15.47
CA VAL A 608 9.77 7.89 -15.86
C VAL A 608 8.43 8.26 -16.52
N TYR A 609 7.70 9.25 -15.98
CA TYR A 609 6.44 9.67 -16.59
C TYR A 609 6.62 10.41 -17.90
N GLN A 610 7.67 11.21 -18.06
CA GLN A 610 7.90 11.94 -19.29
C GLN A 610 8.40 11.02 -20.41
N LEU A 611 9.34 10.12 -20.11
CA LEU A 611 9.80 9.12 -21.09
C LEU A 611 8.69 8.14 -21.48
N ALA A 612 7.81 7.76 -20.56
CA ALA A 612 6.65 6.94 -20.91
C ALA A 612 5.72 7.65 -21.92
N LYS A 613 5.48 8.96 -21.77
CA LYS A 613 4.72 9.74 -22.76
C LYS A 613 5.47 9.84 -24.09
N LEU A 614 6.78 10.07 -24.03
CA LEU A 614 7.64 10.09 -25.21
C LEU A 614 7.48 8.79 -26.00
N ARG A 615 7.55 7.62 -25.34
CA ARG A 615 7.39 6.34 -26.03
C ARG A 615 6.03 6.15 -26.69
N MET A 616 4.96 6.67 -26.09
CA MET A 616 3.62 6.65 -26.71
C MET A 616 3.51 7.64 -27.88
N LEU A 617 4.15 8.81 -27.79
CA LEU A 617 4.25 9.77 -28.89
C LEU A 617 5.02 9.16 -30.07
N GLN A 618 6.18 8.56 -29.78
CA GLN A 618 7.01 7.86 -30.74
C GLN A 618 6.26 6.69 -31.40
N PHE A 619 5.48 5.91 -30.65
CA PHE A 619 4.69 4.83 -31.25
C PHE A 619 3.63 5.37 -32.21
N TYR A 620 3.00 6.49 -31.88
CA TYR A 620 2.01 7.10 -32.74
C TYR A 620 2.66 7.76 -33.98
N TYR A 621 3.59 8.70 -33.79
CA TYR A 621 4.15 9.53 -34.85
C TYR A 621 5.27 8.81 -35.63
N ASP A 622 6.22 8.20 -34.92
CA ASP A 622 7.44 7.63 -35.52
C ASP A 622 7.21 6.20 -36.04
N PHE A 623 6.07 5.57 -35.70
CA PHE A 623 5.72 4.22 -36.15
C PHE A 623 4.37 4.18 -36.88
N VAL A 624 3.24 4.42 -36.22
CA VAL A 624 1.92 4.29 -36.86
C VAL A 624 1.77 5.29 -38.01
N ASP A 625 1.94 6.58 -37.77
CA ASP A 625 1.78 7.64 -38.78
C ASP A 625 2.90 7.62 -39.83
N TYR A 626 4.10 7.21 -39.44
CA TYR A 626 5.22 7.04 -40.36
C TYR A 626 4.95 5.94 -41.40
N TYR A 627 4.54 4.74 -40.96
CA TYR A 627 4.36 3.59 -41.86
C TYR A 627 2.99 3.51 -42.52
N ILE A 628 1.95 4.12 -41.96
CA ILE A 628 0.56 3.98 -42.43
C ILE A 628 0.07 5.32 -42.96
N ASP A 629 -0.60 5.32 -44.10
CA ASP A 629 -1.23 6.55 -44.59
C ASP A 629 -2.37 6.96 -43.65
N ARG A 630 -2.49 8.25 -43.32
CA ARG A 630 -3.54 8.74 -42.41
C ARG A 630 -4.96 8.44 -42.89
N SER A 631 -5.17 8.23 -44.19
CA SER A 631 -6.47 7.79 -44.71
C SER A 631 -6.78 6.32 -44.40
N ASP A 632 -5.78 5.52 -44.05
CA ASP A 632 -5.89 4.09 -43.78
C ASP A 632 -5.95 3.73 -42.29
N PHE A 633 -5.84 4.72 -41.39
CA PHE A 633 -6.12 4.52 -39.97
C PHE A 633 -6.86 5.70 -39.32
N GLN A 634 -7.50 5.43 -38.18
CA GLN A 634 -8.08 6.45 -37.32
C GLN A 634 -7.96 6.05 -35.86
N TYR A 635 -7.41 6.95 -35.04
CA TYR A 635 -7.09 6.69 -33.66
C TYR A 635 -8.35 6.67 -32.80
N CYS A 636 -8.63 5.61 -32.06
CA CYS A 636 -9.88 5.49 -31.31
C CYS A 636 -9.72 6.03 -29.89
N MET A 637 -8.73 5.50 -29.16
CA MET A 637 -8.46 5.85 -27.77
C MET A 637 -7.02 5.56 -27.40
N MET A 638 -6.59 6.15 -26.28
CA MET A 638 -5.43 5.71 -25.51
C MET A 638 -5.74 5.59 -24.02
N ASP A 639 -5.14 4.63 -23.33
CA ASP A 639 -5.10 4.58 -21.87
C ASP A 639 -3.70 4.20 -21.39
N THR A 640 -2.93 5.22 -21.02
CA THR A 640 -1.58 5.15 -20.43
C THR A 640 -0.53 4.52 -21.36
N ASP A 641 -0.55 3.20 -21.46
CA ASP A 641 0.36 2.34 -22.22
C ASP A 641 -0.32 1.66 -23.42
N SER A 642 -1.62 1.88 -23.60
CA SER A 642 -2.40 1.27 -24.67
C SER A 642 -2.86 2.28 -25.73
N ALA A 643 -2.91 1.81 -26.98
CA ALA A 643 -3.20 2.57 -28.18
C ALA A 643 -4.12 1.76 -29.10
N TYR A 644 -5.33 2.27 -29.40
CA TYR A 644 -6.31 1.57 -30.21
C TYR A 644 -6.68 2.39 -31.43
N PHE A 645 -6.75 1.76 -32.58
CA PHE A 645 -7.09 2.41 -33.84
C PHE A 645 -7.83 1.48 -34.80
N ALA A 646 -8.70 2.09 -35.61
CA ALA A 646 -9.37 1.44 -36.71
C ALA A 646 -8.51 1.54 -37.97
N ILE A 647 -8.50 0.50 -38.80
CA ILE A 647 -7.78 0.46 -40.08
C ILE A 647 -8.69 0.09 -41.25
N SER A 648 -8.29 0.49 -42.46
CA SER A 648 -8.99 0.17 -43.73
C SER A 648 -8.59 -1.17 -44.33
N GLY A 649 -7.56 -1.85 -43.81
CA GLY A 649 -7.11 -3.18 -44.23
C GLY A 649 -7.48 -4.27 -43.22
N SER A 650 -7.29 -5.54 -43.61
CA SER A 650 -7.54 -6.68 -42.73
C SER A 650 -6.49 -6.87 -41.64
N SER A 651 -5.28 -6.38 -41.86
CA SER A 651 -4.13 -6.46 -40.95
C SER A 651 -3.32 -5.18 -40.97
N LEU A 652 -2.43 -4.99 -40.00
CA LEU A 652 -1.51 -3.84 -39.96
C LEU A 652 -0.66 -3.76 -41.22
N GLN A 653 -0.22 -4.90 -41.76
CA GLN A 653 0.65 -4.94 -42.94
C GLN A 653 -0.06 -4.49 -44.22
N ASP A 654 -1.37 -4.72 -44.33
CA ASP A 654 -2.17 -4.37 -45.51
C ASP A 654 -2.29 -2.85 -45.72
N VAL A 655 -2.09 -2.07 -44.66
CA VAL A 655 -2.19 -0.60 -44.66
C VAL A 655 -0.84 0.10 -44.63
N VAL A 656 0.27 -0.65 -44.66
CA VAL A 656 1.61 -0.06 -44.73
C VAL A 656 1.82 0.58 -46.11
N LYS A 657 2.32 1.82 -46.12
CA LYS A 657 2.70 2.55 -47.33
C LYS A 657 3.58 1.66 -48.22
N PRO A 658 3.20 1.37 -49.49
CA PRO A 658 3.89 0.38 -50.30
C PRO A 658 5.41 0.61 -50.43
N HIS A 659 5.85 1.87 -50.52
CA HIS A 659 7.26 2.23 -50.63
C HIS A 659 8.06 2.05 -49.32
N LEU A 660 7.41 1.91 -48.16
CA LEU A 660 8.04 1.65 -46.86
C LEU A 660 7.92 0.19 -46.41
N LEU A 661 7.23 -0.68 -47.16
CA LEU A 661 6.99 -2.06 -46.74
C LEU A 661 8.29 -2.85 -46.49
N GLY A 662 9.34 -2.61 -47.28
CA GLY A 662 10.65 -3.23 -47.08
C GLY A 662 11.30 -2.81 -45.76
N GLU A 663 11.28 -1.51 -45.46
CA GLU A 663 11.79 -0.96 -44.20
C GLU A 663 10.96 -1.45 -43.00
N PHE A 664 9.63 -1.43 -43.13
CA PHE A 664 8.71 -1.90 -42.10
C PHE A 664 9.01 -3.34 -41.70
N LYS A 665 9.22 -4.25 -42.67
CA LYS A 665 9.57 -5.64 -42.39
C LYS A 665 10.88 -5.77 -41.60
N GLN A 666 11.86 -4.92 -41.88
CA GLN A 666 13.15 -4.93 -41.19
C GLN A 666 13.09 -4.30 -39.79
N LYS A 667 12.33 -3.22 -39.62
CA LYS A 667 12.32 -2.40 -38.41
C LYS A 667 11.14 -2.65 -37.46
N ARG A 668 10.10 -3.38 -37.87
CA ARG A 668 8.90 -3.61 -37.02
C ARG A 668 9.25 -4.21 -35.66
N GLN A 669 10.31 -5.01 -35.56
CA GLN A 669 10.73 -5.68 -34.31
C GLN A 669 11.30 -4.71 -33.26
N VAL A 670 11.64 -3.47 -33.62
CA VAL A 670 12.01 -2.41 -32.68
C VAL A 670 10.78 -1.88 -31.91
N TRP A 671 9.59 -2.09 -32.49
CA TRP A 671 8.31 -1.59 -31.98
C TRP A 671 7.40 -2.70 -31.51
N LEU A 672 7.28 -3.78 -32.27
CA LEU A 672 6.33 -4.87 -32.08
C LEU A 672 7.05 -6.15 -31.64
N GLU A 673 6.33 -7.01 -30.92
CA GLU A 673 6.80 -8.36 -30.58
C GLU A 673 7.08 -9.18 -31.84
N ARG A 674 8.14 -9.99 -31.80
CA ARG A 674 8.40 -11.00 -32.83
C ARG A 674 7.38 -12.12 -32.76
N ASP A 675 6.94 -12.58 -33.93
CA ASP A 675 5.95 -13.63 -34.13
C ASP A 675 6.46 -14.78 -35.01
N ASP A 676 7.76 -14.77 -35.33
CA ASP A 676 8.44 -15.77 -36.17
C ASP A 676 8.58 -17.14 -35.49
N THR A 677 8.81 -17.16 -34.18
CA THR A 677 8.85 -18.38 -33.36
C THR A 677 8.08 -18.19 -32.06
N LEU A 678 7.58 -19.29 -31.48
CA LEU A 678 6.94 -19.26 -30.17
C LEU A 678 7.89 -18.75 -29.09
N GLU A 679 9.17 -19.12 -29.15
CA GLU A 679 10.20 -18.67 -28.20
C GLU A 679 10.39 -17.15 -28.23
N ASN A 680 10.55 -16.57 -29.44
CA ASN A 680 10.69 -15.12 -29.59
C ASN A 680 9.45 -14.39 -29.10
N LYS A 681 8.25 -14.87 -29.44
CA LYS A 681 6.98 -14.30 -28.96
C LYS A 681 6.88 -14.31 -27.44
N LEU A 682 7.22 -15.42 -26.80
CA LEU A 682 7.21 -15.53 -25.33
C LEU A 682 8.24 -14.59 -24.69
N TYR A 683 9.45 -14.53 -25.24
CA TYR A 683 10.52 -13.65 -24.75
C TYR A 683 10.15 -12.16 -24.86
N ASP A 684 9.62 -11.76 -26.02
CA ASP A 684 9.23 -10.38 -26.33
C ASP A 684 7.98 -9.94 -25.57
N SER A 685 7.09 -10.86 -25.20
CA SER A 685 5.92 -10.60 -24.34
C SER A 685 6.25 -10.09 -22.94
N ARG A 686 7.54 -10.11 -22.60
CA ARG A 686 8.11 -9.59 -21.36
C ARG A 686 9.23 -8.57 -21.60
N ALA A 687 9.57 -8.27 -22.85
CA ALA A 687 10.56 -7.24 -23.18
C ALA A 687 9.96 -5.84 -22.98
N PRO A 688 10.50 -5.03 -22.06
CA PRO A 688 9.93 -3.71 -21.78
C PRO A 688 9.99 -2.77 -22.99
N GLY A 689 8.90 -2.06 -23.27
CA GLY A 689 8.82 -1.02 -24.29
C GLY A 689 8.42 -1.48 -25.70
N LEU A 690 8.30 -2.79 -25.94
CA LEU A 690 7.66 -3.33 -27.14
C LEU A 690 6.13 -3.25 -27.01
N PHE A 691 5.46 -3.09 -28.14
CA PHE A 691 4.01 -3.01 -28.25
C PHE A 691 3.44 -4.36 -28.66
N LYS A 692 2.66 -4.93 -27.76
CA LYS A 692 1.94 -6.18 -27.95
C LYS A 692 0.60 -5.91 -28.61
N LEU A 693 0.24 -6.69 -29.64
CA LEU A 693 -1.15 -6.73 -30.11
C LEU A 693 -2.01 -7.42 -29.03
N GLU A 694 -2.77 -6.64 -28.28
CA GLU A 694 -3.62 -7.12 -27.18
C GLU A 694 -5.09 -7.28 -27.58
N TYR A 695 -5.50 -6.63 -28.66
CA TYR A 695 -6.83 -6.75 -29.22
C TYR A 695 -6.78 -6.66 -30.75
N GLU A 696 -7.47 -7.59 -31.40
CA GLU A 696 -7.77 -7.55 -32.82
C GLU A 696 -9.22 -7.97 -32.98
N GLY A 697 -10.05 -7.10 -33.54
CA GLY A 697 -11.47 -7.39 -33.64
C GLY A 697 -12.21 -6.45 -34.57
N ASP A 698 -13.54 -6.52 -34.49
CA ASP A 698 -14.43 -5.89 -35.47
C ASP A 698 -15.09 -4.61 -34.96
N CYS A 699 -15.01 -4.31 -33.66
CA CYS A 699 -15.71 -3.17 -33.06
C CYS A 699 -14.91 -2.53 -31.91
N ILE A 700 -15.10 -1.22 -31.75
CA ILE A 700 -14.76 -0.47 -30.54
C ILE A 700 -15.77 0.65 -30.30
N ILE A 701 -16.20 0.77 -29.06
CA ILE A 701 -17.02 1.86 -28.52
C ILE A 701 -16.27 2.47 -27.35
N SER A 702 -15.82 3.72 -27.49
CA SER A 702 -15.09 4.47 -26.46
C SER A 702 -15.98 5.60 -25.95
N LEU A 703 -16.47 5.50 -24.72
CA LEU A 703 -17.42 6.49 -24.18
C LEU A 703 -16.71 7.63 -23.44
N ALA A 704 -15.70 7.28 -22.64
CA ALA A 704 -14.94 8.23 -21.85
C ALA A 704 -13.58 7.64 -21.48
N SER A 705 -12.72 8.46 -20.87
CA SER A 705 -11.46 8.00 -20.29
C SER A 705 -11.69 6.76 -19.41
N LYS A 706 -11.02 5.65 -19.76
CA LYS A 706 -11.09 4.34 -19.07
C LYS A 706 -12.47 3.65 -19.12
N MET A 707 -13.32 4.05 -20.08
CA MET A 707 -14.64 3.47 -20.34
C MET A 707 -14.79 3.15 -21.83
N TYR A 708 -14.60 1.87 -22.17
CA TYR A 708 -14.69 1.39 -23.55
C TYR A 708 -15.13 -0.07 -23.61
N TYR A 709 -15.69 -0.46 -24.74
CA TYR A 709 -16.12 -1.81 -25.06
C TYR A 709 -15.57 -2.18 -26.45
N CYS A 710 -14.98 -3.35 -26.56
CA CYS A 710 -14.53 -3.91 -27.82
C CYS A 710 -15.33 -5.19 -28.12
N ASP A 711 -15.34 -6.12 -27.17
CA ASP A 711 -16.15 -7.34 -27.17
C ASP A 711 -16.41 -7.83 -25.73
N GLU A 712 -17.00 -9.02 -25.57
CA GLU A 712 -17.29 -9.66 -24.29
C GLU A 712 -16.05 -9.95 -23.42
N ASN A 713 -14.87 -10.07 -24.05
CA ASN A 713 -13.60 -10.39 -23.41
C ASN A 713 -12.75 -9.14 -23.15
N LYS A 714 -12.98 -8.07 -23.91
CA LYS A 714 -12.19 -6.82 -23.86
C LYS A 714 -13.09 -5.60 -23.69
N PHE A 715 -13.24 -5.19 -22.43
CA PHE A 715 -13.91 -3.95 -22.05
C PHE A 715 -13.34 -3.37 -20.75
N SER A 716 -13.52 -2.06 -20.55
CA SER A 716 -13.17 -1.35 -19.31
C SER A 716 -14.31 -0.45 -18.87
N SER A 717 -14.59 -0.42 -17.57
CA SER A 717 -15.64 0.39 -16.95
C SER A 717 -15.21 0.90 -15.58
N LYS A 718 -14.30 1.87 -15.56
CA LYS A 718 -13.79 2.41 -14.30
C LYS A 718 -14.92 2.93 -13.41
N GLY A 719 -15.02 2.38 -12.19
CA GLY A 719 -16.03 2.78 -11.20
C GLY A 719 -17.28 1.90 -11.16
N ILE A 720 -17.45 0.95 -12.07
CA ILE A 720 -18.58 0.01 -12.08
C ILE A 720 -18.13 -1.36 -11.55
N ASN A 721 -18.86 -1.91 -10.60
CA ASN A 721 -18.55 -3.24 -10.04
C ASN A 721 -18.95 -4.34 -11.04
N LYS A 722 -18.02 -5.25 -11.37
CA LYS A 722 -18.22 -6.37 -12.31
C LYS A 722 -19.46 -7.24 -11.99
N GLY A 723 -19.85 -7.33 -10.72
CA GLY A 723 -21.06 -8.05 -10.30
C GLY A 723 -22.37 -7.46 -10.84
N LYS A 724 -22.43 -6.14 -11.09
CA LYS A 724 -23.59 -5.50 -11.73
C LYS A 724 -23.61 -5.69 -13.26
N MET A 725 -22.46 -5.94 -13.88
CA MET A 725 -22.37 -6.11 -15.34
C MET A 725 -22.82 -7.50 -15.80
N LYS A 726 -22.55 -8.56 -15.03
CA LYS A 726 -23.02 -9.91 -15.37
C LYS A 726 -24.55 -10.06 -15.39
N LEU A 727 -25.28 -9.23 -14.64
CA LEU A 727 -26.75 -9.22 -14.60
C LEU A 727 -27.39 -8.48 -15.80
N GLN A 728 -26.61 -7.73 -16.58
CA GLN A 728 -27.11 -7.01 -17.76
C GLN A 728 -26.71 -7.66 -19.10
N ASN A 729 -25.73 -8.58 -19.10
CA ASN A 729 -25.32 -9.32 -20.31
C ASN A 729 -26.34 -10.36 -20.81
N THR A 730 -27.48 -10.54 -20.13
CA THR A 730 -28.60 -11.34 -20.64
C THR A 730 -29.58 -10.52 -21.49
N SER A 731 -29.26 -9.26 -21.84
CA SER A 731 -30.23 -8.36 -22.47
C SER A 731 -29.65 -7.37 -23.50
N ILE A 732 -28.48 -7.65 -24.09
CA ILE A 732 -27.96 -6.89 -25.24
C ILE A 732 -27.79 -7.82 -26.42
#